data_AF-K0T8C2-F1
#
_entry.id   AF-K0T8C2-F1
#
_cell.length_a   1.000
_cell.length_b   1.000
_cell.length_c   1.000
_cell.angle_alpha   90.00
_cell.angle_beta   90.00
_cell.angle_gamma   90.00
#
_symmetry.space_group_name_H-M   'P 1'
#
loop_
_entity.id
_entity.type
_entity.pdbx_description
1 polymer ?
#
loop_
_entity_poly.entity_id
_entity_poly.type
_entity_poly.pdbx_seq_one_letter_code
_entity_poly.pdbx_strand_id
1 'polypeptide(L)'
;MPARGWGLIPVTLGADHVPVSVCGRWTFPPLLEPRYDYATQSSIPQHRIDMMGAAYLHYGDMGLVARYVDGEYIGAWRDHDAILDAVAPHVTDEVRTHMERVLNLQVPAEFNWEEPAWHKTAFLERGNSTAVAKHMDEVTKTLNKEERNHHLMPFPGWLCRFASTARHVPQTVVAKEGKSLRLIWNGTDKSAAQEDAMNDPHITPTDKELECSFGCVYLVFCTWLWNLRISYPEEEIYLAFIDISSCFRWPRLCPDLIGAFGFVIGSIYFAANAMVFGSVVSASTWEPFRRAIAALATALYDAPGLVQQHASLLDLVKWVEPDGFTAFAKATACALNPGVFDSNGRRKPTPHMIYVDDDLIADVLAGILKALAAAVEAIFTVLGWPNSRLRKCAVALDKWKDLLVSYKLVLLGLEFNTRTMTVGIPAKFRKEVRALLEHWHPDRVSFSIGEIERLIGKLGRVAQVFRPLYHLMGSLYKSVAHCLRANEQYMITVSSQFRAMLKRSKQPLLSASTPSDVREVRFATRQSARAVHRCKRQYTICKSLREELDFVRRLINDESIPLQTHIGHIVERVPRWSIAGDACTTGGGGWSTDLRVWWHWDFNPEILRRATLGKRNALRISINVLETVVIIINYAAALYVCHVDGLCLADCPVLLNLCDNTSACSWINKRCRDSIIGRRLGRLFAGLLLGNALGIQAEWLSTHANVIADDVSRLRKQNGTYDYSQLLSRYPALQSCRRFRPSDALLSMISNVLVNNALPDPLVLSRLEPTTLGSFGS
;
A
#
# COMPACT_ATOMS: atom_id res chain seq x y z
N MET A 1 -32.34 -61.81 27.98
CA MET A 1 -31.96 -63.15 27.49
C MET A 1 -31.13 -63.01 26.21
N PRO A 2 -30.13 -63.87 25.95
CA PRO A 2 -28.73 -63.42 25.88
C PRO A 2 -27.95 -63.76 24.59
N ALA A 3 -26.73 -63.18 24.53
CA ALA A 3 -25.46 -63.69 24.00
C ALA A 3 -25.17 -63.77 22.48
N ARG A 4 -24.02 -63.17 22.09
CA ARG A 4 -22.83 -63.71 21.37
C ARG A 4 -22.01 -62.50 20.85
N GLY A 5 -20.71 -62.29 21.07
CA GLY A 5 -19.62 -63.13 21.56
C GLY A 5 -18.62 -63.44 20.44
N TRP A 6 -17.65 -62.55 20.17
CA TRP A 6 -16.37 -62.76 19.47
C TRP A 6 -15.47 -61.58 19.91
N GLY A 7 -14.25 -61.66 20.43
CA GLY A 7 -13.23 -62.70 20.57
C GLY A 7 -11.89 -61.95 20.57
N LEU A 8 -11.37 -61.58 21.74
CA LEU A 8 -10.09 -60.87 21.91
C LEU A 8 -8.92 -61.86 21.76
N ILE A 9 -7.98 -61.53 20.87
CA ILE A 9 -6.64 -62.17 20.83
C ILE A 9 -5.67 -61.22 21.57
N PRO A 10 -5.07 -61.64 22.70
CA PRO A 10 -4.07 -60.83 23.38
C PRO A 10 -2.70 -61.07 22.73
N VAL A 11 -2.09 -60.01 22.18
CA VAL A 11 -0.65 -60.01 21.88
C VAL A 11 0.06 -59.46 23.12
N THR A 12 0.58 -60.38 23.93
CA THR A 12 1.60 -60.10 24.94
C THR A 12 2.90 -59.72 24.23
N LEU A 13 3.29 -58.44 24.32
CA LEU A 13 4.67 -58.00 24.10
C LEU A 13 5.33 -57.85 25.47
N GLY A 14 6.52 -58.44 25.55
CA GLY A 14 7.23 -58.78 26.78
C GLY A 14 7.57 -57.58 27.66
N ALA A 15 7.57 -57.89 28.95
CA ALA A 15 8.18 -57.10 30.00
C ALA A 15 9.70 -57.09 29.80
N ASP A 16 10.19 -56.07 29.09
CA ASP A 16 11.57 -55.62 29.23
C ASP A 16 11.54 -54.22 29.83
N HIS A 17 12.29 -54.08 30.93
CA HIS A 17 12.41 -52.90 31.76
C HIS A 17 12.70 -51.63 30.94
N VAL A 18 11.66 -50.81 30.71
CA VAL A 18 11.80 -49.36 30.59
C VAL A 18 11.48 -48.79 31.97
N PRO A 19 12.39 -48.05 32.61
CA PRO A 19 12.15 -47.58 33.96
C PRO A 19 11.00 -46.57 33.96
N VAL A 20 9.92 -46.90 34.66
CA VAL A 20 8.92 -45.94 35.16
C VAL A 20 9.61 -45.11 36.25
N SER A 21 10.47 -44.19 35.83
CA SER A 21 11.20 -43.30 36.75
C SER A 21 11.38 -41.91 36.15
N VAL A 22 10.33 -41.25 35.65
CA VAL A 22 10.38 -39.80 35.39
C VAL A 22 9.01 -39.14 35.61
N CYS A 23 8.35 -39.39 36.74
CA CYS A 23 7.45 -38.39 37.33
C CYS A 23 8.14 -37.85 38.58
N GLY A 24 9.19 -37.06 38.38
CA GLY A 24 9.57 -36.09 39.40
C GLY A 24 8.34 -35.25 39.73
N ARG A 25 8.16 -34.86 41.00
CA ARG A 25 7.11 -33.90 41.38
C ARG A 25 7.42 -32.56 40.70
N TRP A 26 7.05 -32.41 39.43
CA TRP A 26 7.18 -31.15 38.72
C TRP A 26 6.13 -30.20 39.26
N THR A 27 6.55 -29.30 40.13
CA THR A 27 5.72 -28.21 40.63
C THR A 27 5.82 -27.04 39.67
N PHE A 28 4.68 -26.52 39.21
CA PHE A 28 4.57 -25.36 38.33
C PHE A 28 4.28 -23.99 38.99
N PRO A 29 4.14 -23.81 40.33
CA PRO A 29 4.05 -22.49 40.97
C PRO A 29 5.14 -21.47 40.60
N PRO A 30 6.41 -21.87 40.32
CA PRO A 30 7.41 -20.90 39.87
C PRO A 30 7.06 -20.17 38.56
N LEU A 31 6.06 -20.64 37.80
CA LEU A 31 5.56 -19.89 36.64
C LEU A 31 4.91 -18.55 37.02
N LEU A 32 4.48 -18.38 38.27
CA LEU A 32 3.90 -17.13 38.80
C LEU A 32 4.97 -16.09 39.16
N GLU A 33 6.23 -16.50 39.26
CA GLU A 33 7.31 -15.59 39.65
C GLU A 33 7.68 -14.62 38.51
N PRO A 34 7.88 -13.33 38.81
CA PRO A 34 8.28 -12.36 37.79
C PRO A 34 9.66 -12.68 37.19
N ARG A 35 9.78 -12.55 35.86
CA ARG A 35 11.02 -12.81 35.12
C ARG A 35 11.85 -11.54 34.93
N TYR A 36 12.65 -11.19 35.94
CA TYR A 36 13.47 -9.98 35.89
C TYR A 36 14.63 -10.01 34.88
N ASP A 37 15.04 -11.19 34.45
CA ASP A 37 16.17 -11.45 33.56
C ASP A 37 15.74 -11.88 32.14
N TYR A 38 14.45 -11.70 31.80
CA TYR A 38 13.91 -12.16 30.52
C TYR A 38 14.72 -11.66 29.30
N ALA A 39 15.29 -10.45 29.39
CA ALA A 39 16.06 -9.83 28.32
C ALA A 39 17.39 -10.56 28.02
N THR A 40 17.98 -11.24 29.03
CA THR A 40 19.23 -11.99 28.89
C THR A 40 19.04 -13.42 28.38
N GLN A 41 17.78 -13.88 28.23
CA GLN A 41 17.50 -15.23 27.74
C GLN A 41 18.02 -15.45 26.30
N SER A 42 18.90 -16.44 26.15
CA SER A 42 19.50 -16.87 24.87
C SER A 42 18.82 -18.08 24.24
N SER A 43 18.17 -18.94 25.05
CA SER A 43 17.38 -20.10 24.62
C SER A 43 16.19 -20.33 25.56
N ILE A 44 15.17 -21.04 25.07
CA ILE A 44 13.99 -21.38 25.87
C ILE A 44 14.39 -22.49 26.86
N PRO A 45 14.31 -22.26 28.18
CA PRO A 45 14.72 -23.25 29.16
C PRO A 45 13.77 -24.47 29.18
N GLN A 46 14.33 -25.69 29.15
CA GLN A 46 13.55 -26.93 29.16
C GLN A 46 12.59 -27.02 30.36
N HIS A 47 13.06 -26.65 31.55
CA HIS A 47 12.23 -26.67 32.77
C HIS A 47 10.97 -25.80 32.66
N ARG A 48 10.98 -24.70 31.88
CA ARG A 48 9.77 -23.89 31.63
C ARG A 48 8.75 -24.65 30.80
N ILE A 49 9.22 -25.40 29.80
CA ILE A 49 8.39 -26.26 28.95
C ILE A 49 7.75 -27.35 29.83
N ASP A 50 8.55 -27.96 30.70
CA ASP A 50 8.08 -29.02 31.59
C ASP A 50 7.04 -28.50 32.60
N MET A 51 7.27 -27.30 33.18
CA MET A 51 6.29 -26.65 34.07
C MET A 51 4.99 -26.27 33.36
N MET A 52 5.05 -25.75 32.12
CA MET A 52 3.85 -25.47 31.32
C MET A 52 3.08 -26.77 31.00
N GLY A 53 3.80 -27.86 30.72
CA GLY A 53 3.22 -29.18 30.56
C GLY A 53 2.55 -29.70 31.84
N ALA A 54 3.20 -29.54 32.99
CA ALA A 54 2.64 -29.92 34.28
C ALA A 54 1.39 -29.10 34.64
N ALA A 55 1.41 -27.79 34.38
CA ALA A 55 0.24 -26.92 34.55
C ALA A 55 -0.91 -27.36 33.63
N TYR A 56 -0.62 -27.68 32.36
CA TYR A 56 -1.65 -28.22 31.45
C TYR A 56 -2.23 -29.53 31.97
N LEU A 57 -1.41 -30.47 32.46
CA LEU A 57 -1.92 -31.74 33.00
C LEU A 57 -2.80 -31.53 34.24
N HIS A 58 -2.56 -30.47 35.01
CA HIS A 58 -3.39 -30.10 36.15
C HIS A 58 -4.72 -29.47 35.73
N TYR A 59 -4.70 -28.50 34.81
CA TYR A 59 -5.88 -27.73 34.42
C TYR A 59 -6.69 -28.34 33.27
N GLY A 60 -6.07 -29.18 32.44
CA GLY A 60 -6.68 -29.81 31.27
C GLY A 60 -6.89 -28.88 30.06
N ASP A 61 -6.61 -27.59 30.19
CA ASP A 61 -6.82 -26.59 29.15
C ASP A 61 -5.74 -25.49 29.15
N MET A 62 -5.30 -25.08 27.96
CA MET A 62 -4.23 -24.07 27.81
C MET A 62 -4.70 -22.66 28.19
N GLY A 63 -5.97 -22.33 27.97
CA GLY A 63 -6.55 -21.06 28.39
C GLY A 63 -6.65 -20.93 29.90
N LEU A 64 -6.94 -22.03 30.61
CA LEU A 64 -6.84 -22.06 32.08
C LEU A 64 -5.40 -21.88 32.56
N VAL A 65 -4.42 -22.50 31.91
CA VAL A 65 -2.99 -22.27 32.22
C VAL A 65 -2.60 -20.81 31.99
N ALA A 66 -3.08 -20.18 30.91
CA ALA A 66 -2.82 -18.78 30.63
C ALA A 66 -3.41 -17.83 31.67
N ARG A 67 -4.64 -18.10 32.13
CA ARG A 67 -5.26 -17.37 33.25
C ARG A 67 -4.55 -17.61 34.58
N TYR A 68 -3.99 -18.80 34.79
CA TYR A 68 -3.21 -19.10 35.98
C TYR A 68 -1.91 -18.29 36.02
N VAL A 69 -1.14 -18.26 34.92
CA VAL A 69 0.14 -17.52 34.89
C VAL A 69 -0.03 -16.01 34.82
N ASP A 70 -1.14 -15.53 34.25
CA ASP A 70 -1.58 -14.14 34.26
C ASP A 70 -0.47 -13.13 33.81
N GLY A 71 -0.53 -11.89 34.30
CA GLY A 71 0.52 -10.88 34.24
C GLY A 71 0.91 -10.53 32.81
N GLU A 72 2.17 -10.78 32.46
CA GLU A 72 2.73 -10.47 31.14
C GLU A 72 2.07 -11.24 30.00
N TYR A 73 1.55 -12.45 30.27
CA TYR A 73 0.97 -13.31 29.25
C TYR A 73 -0.41 -12.82 28.79
N ILE A 74 -1.23 -12.28 29.70
CA ILE A 74 -2.58 -11.79 29.33
C ILE A 74 -2.70 -10.26 29.36
N GLY A 75 -1.65 -9.55 29.75
CA GLY A 75 -1.63 -8.09 29.73
C GLY A 75 -2.32 -7.44 30.93
N ALA A 76 -2.49 -8.15 32.05
CA ALA A 76 -3.28 -7.74 33.22
C ALA A 76 -2.71 -6.54 34.00
N TRP A 77 -1.49 -6.14 33.69
CA TRP A 77 -0.80 -4.99 34.25
C TRP A 77 -1.28 -3.64 33.67
N ARG A 78 -2.09 -3.66 32.60
CA ARG A 78 -2.71 -2.46 32.05
C ARG A 78 -3.95 -2.11 32.85
N ASP A 79 -4.06 -0.84 33.23
CA ASP A 79 -5.28 -0.30 33.82
C ASP A 79 -6.26 0.03 32.69
N HIS A 80 -7.19 -0.89 32.42
CA HIS A 80 -8.11 -0.76 31.30
C HIS A 80 -9.06 0.44 31.47
N ASP A 81 -9.53 0.70 32.69
CA ASP A 81 -10.45 1.79 32.98
C ASP A 81 -9.74 3.14 32.81
N ALA A 82 -8.53 3.29 33.35
CA ALA A 82 -7.74 4.50 33.16
C ALA A 82 -7.39 4.76 31.69
N ILE A 83 -7.09 3.70 30.90
CA ILE A 83 -6.88 3.83 29.46
C ILE A 83 -8.15 4.34 28.78
N LEU A 84 -9.30 3.74 29.07
CA LEU A 84 -10.58 4.10 28.46
C LEU A 84 -10.99 5.53 28.81
N ASP A 85 -10.81 5.95 30.07
CA ASP A 85 -11.09 7.31 30.54
C ASP A 85 -10.19 8.35 29.86
N ALA A 86 -8.91 8.02 29.64
CA ALA A 86 -7.99 8.91 28.96
C ALA A 86 -8.30 9.09 27.47
N VAL A 87 -8.76 8.04 26.77
CA VAL A 87 -8.98 8.10 25.31
C VAL A 87 -10.39 8.50 24.92
N ALA A 88 -11.40 8.19 25.74
CA ALA A 88 -12.82 8.41 25.44
C ALA A 88 -13.16 9.85 25.00
N PRO A 89 -12.57 10.92 25.58
CA PRO A 89 -12.85 12.29 25.15
C PRO A 89 -12.32 12.64 23.75
N HIS A 90 -11.46 11.81 23.17
CA HIS A 90 -10.69 12.14 21.96
C HIS A 90 -11.01 11.24 20.76
N VAL A 91 -11.73 10.14 20.97
CA VAL A 91 -12.06 9.17 19.92
C VAL A 91 -13.56 9.10 19.67
N THR A 92 -13.96 8.53 18.53
CA THR A 92 -15.38 8.25 18.27
C THR A 92 -15.91 7.12 19.16
N ASP A 93 -17.22 7.07 19.36
CA ASP A 93 -17.86 5.98 20.13
C ASP A 93 -17.52 4.59 19.56
N GLU A 94 -17.45 4.46 18.23
CA GLU A 94 -17.02 3.23 17.56
C GLU A 94 -15.62 2.80 18.02
N VAL A 95 -14.64 3.72 17.98
CA VAL A 95 -13.26 3.42 18.41
C VAL A 95 -13.23 3.08 19.90
N ARG A 96 -13.99 3.79 20.73
CA ARG A 96 -14.11 3.53 22.18
C ARG A 96 -14.65 2.12 22.44
N THR A 97 -15.76 1.74 21.81
CA THR A 97 -16.36 0.39 21.95
C THR A 97 -15.39 -0.71 21.53
N HIS A 98 -14.64 -0.49 20.45
CA HIS A 98 -13.61 -1.44 20.03
C HIS A 98 -12.41 -1.49 20.99
N MET A 99 -11.97 -0.35 21.55
CA MET A 99 -10.94 -0.32 22.58
C MET A 99 -11.37 -1.11 23.82
N GLU A 100 -12.58 -0.88 24.31
CA GLU A 100 -13.16 -1.58 25.46
C GLU A 100 -13.21 -3.08 25.21
N ARG A 101 -13.71 -3.50 24.04
CA ARG A 101 -13.72 -4.93 23.65
C ARG A 101 -12.32 -5.52 23.64
N VAL A 102 -11.36 -4.89 22.97
CA VAL A 102 -10.01 -5.44 22.80
C VAL A 102 -9.25 -5.51 24.12
N LEU A 103 -9.48 -4.56 25.04
CA LEU A 103 -8.91 -4.58 26.39
C LEU A 103 -9.57 -5.67 27.25
N ASN A 104 -10.90 -5.73 27.30
CA ASN A 104 -11.63 -6.57 28.27
C ASN A 104 -11.96 -7.98 27.78
N LEU A 105 -12.32 -8.14 26.50
CA LEU A 105 -12.68 -9.42 25.87
C LEU A 105 -11.55 -10.01 25.02
N GLN A 106 -10.45 -9.26 24.85
CA GLN A 106 -9.31 -9.67 24.05
C GLN A 106 -9.69 -9.88 22.57
N VAL A 107 -8.85 -10.55 21.78
CA VAL A 107 -9.07 -10.69 20.32
C VAL A 107 -8.98 -12.14 19.84
N PRO A 108 -9.55 -12.48 18.67
CA PRO A 108 -10.39 -11.65 17.78
C PRO A 108 -11.81 -11.37 18.32
N ALA A 109 -12.56 -10.52 17.61
CA ALA A 109 -13.96 -10.20 17.92
C ALA A 109 -14.88 -11.43 17.86
N GLU A 110 -14.58 -12.36 16.97
CA GLU A 110 -15.34 -13.59 16.80
C GLU A 110 -14.41 -14.70 16.32
N PHE A 111 -14.57 -15.87 16.93
CA PHE A 111 -13.94 -17.11 16.52
C PHE A 111 -14.81 -18.26 17.04
N ASN A 112 -15.40 -19.03 16.13
CA ASN A 112 -16.19 -20.20 16.50
C ASN A 112 -16.00 -21.29 15.45
N TRP A 113 -15.24 -22.31 15.81
CA TRP A 113 -14.93 -23.40 14.90
C TRP A 113 -14.68 -24.70 15.66
N GLU A 114 -15.34 -25.76 15.18
CA GLU A 114 -15.11 -27.13 15.63
C GLU A 114 -14.24 -27.85 14.60
N GLU A 115 -13.02 -28.21 14.98
CA GLU A 115 -12.08 -28.89 14.10
C GLU A 115 -12.32 -30.41 14.08
N PRO A 116 -12.60 -31.02 12.91
CA PRO A 116 -12.66 -32.48 12.82
C PRO A 116 -11.29 -33.14 13.07
N ALA A 117 -11.28 -34.32 13.72
CA ALA A 117 -10.04 -35.02 14.06
C ALA A 117 -9.14 -35.34 12.85
N TRP A 118 -9.73 -35.69 11.70
CA TRP A 118 -8.98 -35.93 10.45
C TRP A 118 -8.29 -34.67 9.96
N HIS A 119 -8.93 -33.51 10.14
CA HIS A 119 -8.44 -32.22 9.68
C HIS A 119 -7.21 -31.80 10.51
N LYS A 120 -7.30 -31.94 11.83
CA LYS A 120 -6.17 -31.74 12.73
C LYS A 120 -4.98 -32.63 12.38
N THR A 121 -5.26 -33.91 12.13
CA THR A 121 -4.24 -34.90 11.74
C THR A 121 -3.55 -34.49 10.44
N ALA A 122 -4.31 -34.07 9.43
CA ALA A 122 -3.76 -33.64 8.15
C ALA A 122 -2.80 -32.44 8.28
N PHE A 123 -3.12 -31.47 9.14
CA PHE A 123 -2.25 -30.31 9.37
C PHE A 123 -0.99 -30.68 10.16
N LEU A 124 -1.10 -31.59 11.14
CA LEU A 124 0.05 -32.11 11.88
C LEU A 124 1.01 -32.91 10.98
N GLU A 125 0.48 -33.75 10.09
CA GLU A 125 1.27 -34.53 9.13
C GLU A 125 1.93 -33.66 8.06
N ARG A 126 1.24 -32.62 7.59
CA ARG A 126 1.80 -31.65 6.65
C ARG A 126 2.97 -30.87 7.26
N GLY A 127 2.82 -30.48 8.54
CA GLY A 127 3.80 -29.69 9.25
C GLY A 127 4.06 -28.31 8.62
N ASN A 128 5.26 -27.79 8.87
CA ASN A 128 5.68 -26.47 8.40
C ASN A 128 6.23 -26.51 6.98
N SER A 129 6.27 -25.34 6.31
CA SER A 129 6.90 -25.25 4.99
C SER A 129 8.40 -25.61 5.04
N THR A 130 8.93 -26.12 3.93
CA THR A 130 10.35 -26.49 3.81
C THR A 130 11.33 -25.33 4.07
N ALA A 131 10.87 -24.08 3.94
CA ALA A 131 11.67 -22.91 4.26
C ALA A 131 11.98 -22.79 5.77
N VAL A 132 11.12 -23.30 6.65
CA VAL A 132 11.38 -23.32 8.10
C VAL A 132 12.57 -24.22 8.41
N ALA A 133 12.58 -25.44 7.87
CA ALA A 133 13.68 -26.38 8.06
C ALA A 133 15.02 -25.83 7.54
N LYS A 134 15.00 -25.09 6.42
CA LYS A 134 16.19 -24.47 5.83
C LYS A 134 16.78 -23.33 6.67
N HIS A 135 16.02 -22.74 7.59
CA HIS A 135 16.40 -21.57 8.38
C HIS A 135 16.15 -21.79 9.88
N MET A 136 16.37 -23.01 10.36
CA MET A 136 15.97 -23.42 11.70
C MET A 136 16.66 -22.61 12.81
N ASP A 137 17.91 -22.20 12.61
CA ASP A 137 18.66 -21.42 13.60
C ASP A 137 18.04 -20.03 13.80
N GLU A 138 17.70 -19.33 12.72
CA GLU A 138 17.03 -18.03 12.78
C GLU A 138 15.60 -18.14 13.29
N VAL A 139 14.91 -19.23 12.96
CA VAL A 139 13.57 -19.54 13.50
C VAL A 139 13.65 -19.73 15.01
N THR A 140 14.61 -20.51 15.50
CA THR A 140 14.82 -20.77 16.94
C THR A 140 15.13 -19.47 17.70
N LYS A 141 16.01 -18.63 17.15
CA LYS A 141 16.29 -17.29 17.71
C LYS A 141 15.05 -16.40 17.78
N THR A 142 14.21 -16.46 16.74
CA THR A 142 12.95 -15.71 16.68
C THR A 142 11.97 -16.21 17.73
N LEU A 143 11.78 -17.52 17.88
CA LEU A 143 10.88 -18.12 18.86
C LEU A 143 11.34 -17.84 20.30
N ASN A 144 12.64 -17.91 20.57
CA ASN A 144 13.20 -17.51 21.86
C ASN A 144 12.89 -16.03 22.17
N LYS A 145 13.00 -15.15 21.18
CA LYS A 145 12.65 -13.73 21.32
C LYS A 145 11.15 -13.53 21.57
N GLU A 146 10.28 -14.28 20.91
CA GLU A 146 8.83 -14.17 21.12
C GLU A 146 8.41 -14.74 22.48
N GLU A 147 8.99 -15.87 22.93
CA GLU A 147 8.74 -16.44 24.26
C GLU A 147 9.18 -15.51 25.39
N ARG A 148 10.41 -14.98 25.33
CA ARG A 148 10.94 -14.14 26.41
C ARG A 148 10.19 -12.82 26.53
N ASN A 149 9.57 -12.35 25.45
CA ASN A 149 8.68 -11.18 25.47
C ASN A 149 7.23 -11.53 25.81
N HIS A 150 6.95 -12.77 26.25
CA HIS A 150 5.63 -13.25 26.64
C HIS A 150 4.61 -13.16 25.50
N HIS A 151 5.03 -13.39 24.26
CA HIS A 151 4.12 -13.47 23.09
C HIS A 151 3.76 -14.92 22.72
N LEU A 152 4.53 -15.89 23.23
CA LEU A 152 4.30 -17.32 23.08
C LEU A 152 4.45 -18.02 24.43
N MET A 153 3.62 -19.04 24.66
CA MET A 153 3.74 -19.98 25.78
C MET A 153 4.29 -21.32 25.27
N PRO A 154 5.44 -21.80 25.80
CA PRO A 154 6.07 -23.01 25.32
C PRO A 154 5.58 -24.25 26.09
N PHE A 155 4.93 -25.17 25.38
CA PHE A 155 4.43 -26.44 25.91
C PHE A 155 5.17 -27.63 25.27
N PRO A 156 5.15 -28.82 25.89
CA PRO A 156 5.63 -30.03 25.24
C PRO A 156 4.91 -30.31 23.90
N GLY A 157 5.66 -30.55 22.83
CA GLY A 157 5.13 -30.66 21.47
C GLY A 157 4.06 -31.74 21.27
N TRP A 158 4.14 -32.82 22.05
CA TRP A 158 3.16 -33.91 22.00
C TRP A 158 1.75 -33.46 22.40
N LEU A 159 1.60 -32.40 23.21
CA LEU A 159 0.30 -31.88 23.62
C LEU A 159 -0.55 -31.43 22.44
N CYS A 160 0.06 -30.88 21.39
CA CYS A 160 -0.68 -30.44 20.20
C CYS A 160 -1.50 -31.59 19.58
N ARG A 161 -1.05 -32.84 19.72
CA ARG A 161 -1.71 -34.01 19.14
C ARG A 161 -2.96 -34.43 19.92
N PHE A 162 -2.99 -34.20 21.24
CA PHE A 162 -4.04 -34.72 22.12
C PHE A 162 -4.95 -33.65 22.72
N ALA A 163 -4.47 -32.43 22.90
CA ALA A 163 -5.25 -31.32 23.44
C ALA A 163 -6.34 -30.91 22.44
N SER A 164 -7.62 -30.94 22.83
CA SER A 164 -8.75 -30.61 21.95
C SER A 164 -8.71 -29.16 21.45
N THR A 165 -8.17 -28.24 22.26
CA THR A 165 -8.08 -26.81 21.96
C THR A 165 -6.80 -26.40 21.22
N ALA A 166 -5.86 -27.33 21.01
CA ALA A 166 -4.59 -27.05 20.33
C ALA A 166 -4.65 -27.37 18.83
N ARG A 167 -4.08 -26.52 17.99
CA ARG A 167 -3.95 -26.73 16.55
C ARG A 167 -2.53 -26.47 16.08
N HIS A 168 -2.10 -27.21 15.07
CA HIS A 168 -0.88 -26.89 14.34
C HIS A 168 -1.20 -25.97 13.18
N VAL A 169 -0.91 -24.67 13.31
CA VAL A 169 -0.96 -23.76 12.17
C VAL A 169 0.40 -23.72 11.47
N PRO A 170 0.49 -24.05 10.17
CA PRO A 170 1.76 -24.15 9.48
C PRO A 170 2.55 -22.84 9.54
N GLN A 171 3.86 -22.93 9.74
CA GLN A 171 4.76 -21.80 9.69
C GLN A 171 5.49 -21.74 8.34
N THR A 172 5.79 -20.52 7.90
CA THR A 172 6.68 -20.28 6.77
C THR A 172 7.65 -19.15 7.02
N VAL A 173 8.63 -19.02 6.15
CA VAL A 173 9.73 -18.08 6.29
C VAL A 173 9.76 -17.17 5.08
N VAL A 174 9.85 -15.87 5.33
CA VAL A 174 10.12 -14.86 4.31
C VAL A 174 11.50 -14.27 4.58
N ALA A 175 12.46 -14.63 3.73
CA ALA A 175 13.78 -14.02 3.70
C ALA A 175 13.77 -12.84 2.73
N LYS A 176 14.12 -11.65 3.22
CA LYS A 176 14.34 -10.47 2.38
C LYS A 176 15.83 -10.12 2.46
N GLU A 177 16.44 -9.90 1.31
CA GLU A 177 17.86 -9.54 1.21
C GLU A 177 18.17 -8.30 2.07
N GLY A 178 19.22 -8.39 2.88
CA GLY A 178 19.64 -7.32 3.80
C GLY A 178 18.67 -7.02 4.95
N LYS A 179 17.67 -7.88 5.21
CA LYS A 179 16.76 -7.76 6.35
C LYS A 179 16.73 -9.04 7.17
N SER A 180 16.37 -8.90 8.45
CA SER A 180 16.11 -10.07 9.29
C SER A 180 15.00 -10.92 8.67
N LEU A 181 15.21 -12.22 8.70
CA LEU A 181 14.24 -13.22 8.34
C LEU A 181 12.94 -13.02 9.14
N ARG A 182 11.79 -13.25 8.50
CA ARG A 182 10.48 -13.18 9.16
C ARG A 182 9.84 -14.56 9.20
N LEU A 183 9.59 -15.05 10.41
CA LEU A 183 8.69 -16.18 10.63
C LEU A 183 7.25 -15.71 10.46
N ILE A 184 6.48 -16.44 9.65
CA ILE A 184 5.11 -16.10 9.29
C ILE A 184 4.21 -17.25 9.71
N TRP A 185 3.17 -16.89 10.47
CA TRP A 185 2.07 -17.78 10.79
C TRP A 185 1.17 -17.89 9.56
N ASN A 186 1.15 -19.05 8.90
CA ASN A 186 0.53 -19.22 7.59
C ASN A 186 -0.94 -19.65 7.71
N GLY A 187 -1.81 -18.70 8.05
CA GLY A 187 -3.25 -18.93 8.20
C GLY A 187 -4.01 -19.17 6.89
N THR A 188 -3.36 -19.28 5.73
CA THR A 188 -4.04 -19.42 4.42
C THR A 188 -3.74 -20.73 3.70
N ASP A 189 -2.95 -21.61 4.31
CA ASP A 189 -2.48 -22.84 3.69
C ASP A 189 -3.57 -23.91 3.58
N LYS A 190 -3.73 -24.47 2.38
CA LYS A 190 -4.68 -25.53 2.06
C LYS A 190 -4.14 -26.42 0.95
N SER A 191 -4.16 -27.74 1.14
CA SER A 191 -3.96 -28.72 0.08
C SER A 191 -5.24 -29.11 -0.63
N ALA A 192 -6.41 -28.91 -0.01
CA ALA A 192 -7.70 -29.30 -0.59
C ALA A 192 -8.83 -28.32 -0.25
N ALA A 193 -9.95 -28.43 -0.96
CA ALA A 193 -11.07 -27.48 -0.85
C ALA A 193 -11.88 -27.65 0.45
N GLN A 194 -11.96 -28.89 0.96
CA GLN A 194 -12.62 -29.24 2.21
C GLN A 194 -11.84 -28.77 3.44
N GLU A 195 -10.55 -28.49 3.30
CA GLU A 195 -9.72 -28.02 4.40
C GLU A 195 -10.01 -26.57 4.76
N ASP A 196 -9.98 -26.33 6.06
CA ASP A 196 -10.18 -25.06 6.72
C ASP A 196 -8.83 -24.46 7.12
N ALA A 197 -8.59 -23.24 6.66
CA ALA A 197 -7.41 -22.46 7.01
C ALA A 197 -7.85 -21.33 7.94
N MET A 198 -7.01 -20.99 8.91
CA MET A 198 -7.43 -20.08 9.99
C MET A 198 -7.94 -18.71 9.54
N ASN A 199 -7.45 -18.20 8.39
CA ASN A 199 -7.89 -16.94 7.81
C ASN A 199 -9.13 -17.08 6.90
N ASP A 200 -9.78 -18.24 6.87
CA ASP A 200 -11.05 -18.36 6.17
C ASP A 200 -12.12 -17.50 6.86
N PRO A 201 -12.95 -16.77 6.08
CA PRO A 201 -13.93 -15.83 6.65
C PRO A 201 -14.94 -16.43 7.63
N HIS A 202 -15.20 -17.75 7.54
CA HIS A 202 -16.13 -18.43 8.44
C HIS A 202 -15.48 -18.93 9.75
N ILE A 203 -14.15 -18.85 9.86
CA ILE A 203 -13.39 -19.22 11.07
C ILE A 203 -12.99 -17.95 11.83
N THR A 204 -12.36 -17.01 11.10
CA THR A 204 -11.93 -15.72 11.66
C THR A 204 -12.54 -14.60 10.79
N PRO A 205 -13.82 -14.25 10.99
CA PRO A 205 -14.45 -13.15 10.27
C PRO A 205 -13.87 -11.80 10.66
N THR A 206 -13.93 -10.83 9.75
CA THR A 206 -13.49 -9.44 9.97
C THR A 206 -14.66 -8.48 10.19
N ASP A 207 -15.90 -8.93 10.06
CA ASP A 207 -17.09 -8.05 9.99
C ASP A 207 -17.38 -7.30 11.29
N LYS A 208 -16.91 -7.83 12.43
CA LYS A 208 -17.00 -7.20 13.77
C LYS A 208 -15.67 -6.61 14.23
N GLU A 209 -14.70 -6.50 13.33
CA GLU A 209 -13.44 -5.80 13.59
C GLU A 209 -13.51 -4.36 13.06
N LEU A 210 -12.71 -3.47 13.65
CA LEU A 210 -12.67 -2.08 13.21
C LEU A 210 -12.00 -1.96 11.84
N GLU A 211 -12.62 -1.19 10.93
CA GLU A 211 -12.07 -0.97 9.59
C GLU A 211 -10.68 -0.30 9.65
N CYS A 212 -9.69 -0.91 8.99
CA CYS A 212 -8.34 -0.37 8.94
C CYS A 212 -8.25 0.91 8.11
N SER A 213 -7.90 2.04 8.71
CA SER A 213 -7.81 3.34 8.01
C SER A 213 -6.38 3.77 7.66
N PHE A 214 -5.33 3.04 8.06
CA PHE A 214 -3.94 3.44 7.77
C PHE A 214 -3.58 3.51 6.27
N GLY A 215 -4.43 3.00 5.37
CA GLY A 215 -4.24 3.13 3.91
C GLY A 215 -4.26 4.58 3.39
N CYS A 216 -4.85 5.52 4.13
CA CYS A 216 -4.88 6.94 3.75
C CYS A 216 -3.74 7.78 4.32
N VAL A 217 -2.92 7.24 5.23
CA VAL A 217 -1.89 7.98 5.98
C VAL A 217 -0.93 8.74 5.08
N TYR A 218 -0.49 8.13 3.97
CA TYR A 218 0.39 8.80 3.01
C TYR A 218 -0.19 10.11 2.47
N LEU A 219 -1.47 10.10 2.10
CA LEU A 219 -2.15 11.29 1.55
C LEU A 219 -2.38 12.33 2.65
N VAL A 220 -2.83 11.91 3.84
CA VAL A 220 -3.03 12.80 5.00
C VAL A 220 -1.73 13.49 5.40
N PHE A 221 -0.61 12.75 5.41
CA PHE A 221 0.71 13.31 5.71
C PHE A 221 1.16 14.33 4.67
N CYS A 222 0.98 14.05 3.37
CA CYS A 222 1.26 15.02 2.31
C CYS A 222 0.41 16.29 2.47
N THR A 223 -0.88 16.15 2.81
CA THR A 223 -1.80 17.27 3.07
C THR A 223 -1.34 18.09 4.26
N TRP A 224 -0.91 17.46 5.35
CA TRP A 224 -0.38 18.15 6.53
C TRP A 224 0.89 18.95 6.19
N LEU A 225 1.85 18.35 5.48
CA LEU A 225 3.06 19.04 5.01
C LEU A 225 2.73 20.25 4.14
N TRP A 226 1.76 20.12 3.24
CA TRP A 226 1.30 21.22 2.40
C TRP A 226 0.72 22.37 3.22
N ASN A 227 -0.14 22.06 4.20
CA ASN A 227 -0.73 23.07 5.08
C ASN A 227 0.30 23.70 6.03
N LEU A 228 1.30 22.95 6.50
CA LEU A 228 2.43 23.51 7.24
C LEU A 228 3.19 24.53 6.39
N ARG A 229 3.52 24.18 5.13
CA ARG A 229 4.24 25.11 4.25
C ARG A 229 3.42 26.35 3.90
N ILE A 230 2.10 26.26 3.80
CA ILE A 230 1.21 27.42 3.63
C ILE A 230 1.34 28.37 4.83
N SER A 231 1.33 27.83 6.04
CA SER A 231 1.31 28.61 7.28
C SER A 231 2.69 29.11 7.71
N TYR A 232 3.73 28.37 7.36
CA TYR A 232 5.13 28.66 7.68
C TYR A 232 5.96 28.64 6.39
N PRO A 233 5.78 29.63 5.49
CA PRO A 233 6.42 29.63 4.17
C PRO A 233 7.94 29.66 4.26
N GLU A 234 8.50 30.34 5.26
CA GLU A 234 9.94 30.61 5.40
C GLU A 234 10.59 29.84 6.55
N GLU A 235 9.86 28.94 7.24
CA GLU A 235 10.44 28.14 8.32
C GLU A 235 10.83 26.74 7.84
N GLU A 236 11.80 26.14 8.53
CA GLU A 236 12.13 24.74 8.34
C GLU A 236 11.00 23.86 8.88
N ILE A 237 10.54 22.92 8.05
CA ILE A 237 9.58 21.91 8.49
C ILE A 237 10.37 20.63 8.73
N TYR A 238 10.40 20.19 9.98
CA TYR A 238 11.07 18.98 10.39
C TYR A 238 10.14 17.79 10.28
N LEU A 239 10.72 16.66 9.87
CA LEU A 239 10.11 15.36 9.85
C LEU A 239 10.68 14.55 11.01
N ALA A 240 9.84 13.74 11.63
CA ALA A 240 10.22 12.73 12.60
C ALA A 240 9.39 11.46 12.40
N PHE A 241 9.89 10.35 12.94
CA PHE A 241 9.19 9.08 12.89
C PHE A 241 9.43 8.28 14.17
N ILE A 242 8.35 7.72 14.73
CA ILE A 242 8.40 6.86 15.91
C ILE A 242 7.98 5.44 15.53
N ASP A 243 8.77 4.46 15.93
CA ASP A 243 8.47 3.04 15.75
C ASP A 243 7.81 2.45 16.99
N ILE A 244 6.54 2.06 16.88
CA ILE A 244 5.82 1.35 17.94
C ILE A 244 6.22 -0.12 17.90
N SER A 245 6.97 -0.54 18.91
CA SER A 245 7.53 -1.89 18.99
C SER A 245 6.46 -2.95 18.98
N SER A 246 6.57 -3.88 18.02
CA SER A 246 5.74 -5.09 17.97
C SER A 246 4.24 -4.79 18.05
N CYS A 247 3.75 -3.79 17.31
CA CYS A 247 2.38 -3.25 17.44
C CYS A 247 1.27 -4.33 17.52
N PHE A 248 1.32 -5.36 16.68
CA PHE A 248 0.34 -6.45 16.68
C PHE A 248 0.42 -7.36 17.91
N ARG A 249 1.39 -7.23 18.81
CA ARG A 249 1.50 -8.06 20.03
C ARG A 249 0.79 -7.44 21.23
N TRP A 250 0.41 -6.16 21.17
CA TRP A 250 -0.29 -5.47 22.26
C TRP A 250 -1.76 -5.91 22.41
N PRO A 251 -2.52 -6.14 21.33
CA PRO A 251 -3.76 -6.90 21.42
C PRO A 251 -3.45 -8.35 21.83
N ARG A 252 -3.98 -8.76 23.00
CA ARG A 252 -3.80 -10.11 23.52
C ARG A 252 -4.87 -11.03 22.97
N LEU A 253 -4.48 -12.26 22.61
CA LEU A 253 -5.43 -13.27 22.16
C LEU A 253 -6.25 -13.75 23.35
N CYS A 254 -7.55 -13.95 23.15
CA CYS A 254 -8.42 -14.55 24.16
C CYS A 254 -7.78 -15.85 24.69
N PRO A 255 -7.73 -16.09 26.02
CA PRO A 255 -6.95 -17.20 26.56
C PRO A 255 -7.44 -18.54 26.04
N ASP A 256 -8.74 -18.67 25.77
CA ASP A 256 -9.36 -19.89 25.24
C ASP A 256 -8.94 -20.21 23.79
N LEU A 257 -8.34 -19.24 23.09
CA LEU A 257 -7.95 -19.36 21.67
C LEU A 257 -6.45 -19.51 21.46
N ILE A 258 -5.63 -19.43 22.52
CA ILE A 258 -4.16 -19.47 22.35
C ILE A 258 -3.68 -20.80 21.78
N GLY A 259 -4.42 -21.88 22.08
CA GLY A 259 -4.22 -23.19 21.50
C GLY A 259 -4.62 -23.22 20.02
N ALA A 260 -5.74 -22.61 19.63
CA ALA A 260 -6.16 -22.60 18.23
C ALA A 260 -5.18 -21.84 17.32
N PHE A 261 -4.51 -20.81 17.86
CA PHE A 261 -3.50 -20.02 17.15
C PHE A 261 -2.07 -20.60 17.24
N GLY A 262 -1.89 -21.73 17.94
CA GLY A 262 -0.58 -22.30 18.17
C GLY A 262 0.03 -23.01 16.97
N PHE A 263 1.26 -23.49 17.16
CA PHE A 263 2.00 -24.24 16.15
C PHE A 263 3.14 -25.06 16.78
N VAL A 264 3.64 -26.05 16.02
CA VAL A 264 4.70 -26.96 16.47
C VAL A 264 5.98 -26.66 15.71
N ILE A 265 7.10 -26.49 16.41
CA ILE A 265 8.45 -26.39 15.84
C ILE A 265 9.37 -27.25 16.69
N GLY A 266 10.01 -28.24 16.05
CA GLY A 266 10.82 -29.22 16.77
C GLY A 266 9.97 -30.00 17.79
N SER A 267 10.44 -30.09 19.03
CA SER A 267 9.77 -30.76 20.14
C SER A 267 8.83 -29.87 20.96
N ILE A 268 8.62 -28.61 20.54
CA ILE A 268 7.89 -27.60 21.32
C ILE A 268 6.60 -27.21 20.59
N TYR A 269 5.52 -27.14 21.35
CA TYR A 269 4.29 -26.51 20.94
C TYR A 269 4.25 -25.08 21.47
N PHE A 270 4.06 -24.12 20.58
CA PHE A 270 3.97 -22.70 20.92
C PHE A 270 2.51 -22.27 20.87
N ALA A 271 1.88 -22.08 22.03
CA ALA A 271 0.57 -21.44 22.08
C ALA A 271 0.76 -19.91 21.95
N ALA A 272 0.02 -19.26 21.06
CA ALA A 272 0.16 -17.83 20.84
C ALA A 272 -0.82 -17.07 21.72
N ASN A 273 -0.30 -16.27 22.66
CA ASN A 273 -1.12 -15.45 23.58
C ASN A 273 -1.15 -13.95 23.17
N ALA A 274 -0.46 -13.60 22.09
CA ALA A 274 -0.52 -12.31 21.45
C ALA A 274 -0.81 -12.48 19.96
N MET A 275 -1.43 -11.49 19.32
CA MET A 275 -1.82 -11.59 17.91
C MET A 275 -0.61 -11.85 17.00
N VAL A 276 -0.79 -12.73 16.01
CA VAL A 276 0.30 -13.31 15.19
C VAL A 276 0.56 -12.54 13.90
N PHE A 277 1.76 -12.68 13.32
CA PHE A 277 2.06 -12.09 12.00
C PHE A 277 1.60 -13.05 10.89
N GLY A 278 0.57 -12.66 10.13
CA GLY A 278 -0.02 -13.49 9.08
C GLY A 278 -1.49 -13.85 9.29
N SER A 279 -2.08 -13.48 10.44
CA SER A 279 -3.53 -13.55 10.63
C SER A 279 -4.25 -12.41 9.90
N VAL A 280 -5.48 -12.67 9.43
CA VAL A 280 -6.30 -11.69 8.70
C VAL A 280 -6.78 -10.54 9.57
N VAL A 281 -6.89 -10.74 10.89
CA VAL A 281 -7.39 -9.74 11.86
C VAL A 281 -6.29 -9.00 12.63
N SER A 282 -5.00 -9.28 12.40
CA SER A 282 -3.91 -8.62 13.17
C SER A 282 -3.90 -7.10 13.02
N ALA A 283 -4.21 -6.60 11.82
CA ALA A 283 -4.25 -5.17 11.57
C ALA A 283 -5.50 -4.51 12.18
N SER A 284 -6.67 -5.15 12.03
CA SER A 284 -7.94 -4.61 12.49
C SER A 284 -8.11 -4.65 14.01
N THR A 285 -7.46 -5.61 14.67
CA THR A 285 -7.37 -5.67 16.15
C THR A 285 -6.39 -4.65 16.74
N TRP A 286 -5.40 -4.22 15.97
CA TRP A 286 -4.48 -3.14 16.34
C TRP A 286 -5.07 -1.75 16.07
N GLU A 287 -5.96 -1.63 15.09
CA GLU A 287 -6.54 -0.36 14.65
C GLU A 287 -7.15 0.51 15.77
N PRO A 288 -7.85 -0.04 16.79
CA PRO A 288 -8.38 0.76 17.91
C PRO A 288 -7.26 1.43 18.71
N PHE A 289 -6.21 0.68 19.08
CA PHE A 289 -5.05 1.23 19.79
C PHE A 289 -4.37 2.31 18.96
N ARG A 290 -4.17 2.06 17.66
CA ARG A 290 -3.56 3.02 16.75
C ARG A 290 -4.34 4.35 16.70
N ARG A 291 -5.66 4.29 16.53
CA ARG A 291 -6.52 5.48 16.49
C ARG A 291 -6.55 6.20 17.84
N ALA A 292 -6.58 5.46 18.94
CA ALA A 292 -6.55 6.02 20.29
C ALA A 292 -5.23 6.75 20.58
N ILE A 293 -4.08 6.15 20.26
CA ILE A 293 -2.76 6.79 20.40
C ILE A 293 -2.70 8.07 19.55
N ALA A 294 -3.11 8.00 18.29
CA ALA A 294 -3.07 9.15 17.40
C ALA A 294 -3.94 10.32 17.91
N ALA A 295 -5.16 10.01 18.37
CA ALA A 295 -6.09 11.01 18.89
C ALA A 295 -5.59 11.62 20.21
N LEU A 296 -5.14 10.79 21.15
CA LEU A 296 -4.63 11.24 22.44
C LEU A 296 -3.35 12.08 22.26
N ALA A 297 -2.40 11.64 21.43
CA ALA A 297 -1.19 12.42 21.15
C ALA A 297 -1.51 13.79 20.53
N THR A 298 -2.48 13.84 19.61
CA THR A 298 -2.95 15.10 19.02
C THR A 298 -3.58 16.01 20.10
N ALA A 299 -4.36 15.46 21.02
CA ALA A 299 -4.98 16.21 22.12
C ALA A 299 -3.96 16.74 23.14
N LEU A 300 -2.89 15.97 23.40
CA LEU A 300 -1.83 16.30 24.34
C LEU A 300 -0.79 17.30 23.78
N TYR A 301 -0.92 17.72 22.53
CA TYR A 301 0.07 18.57 21.85
C TYR A 301 0.42 19.86 22.63
N ASP A 302 -0.56 20.52 23.24
CA ASP A 302 -0.36 21.72 24.05
C ASP A 302 -0.42 21.47 25.57
N ALA A 303 -0.29 20.21 26.00
CA ALA A 303 -0.27 19.85 27.42
C ALA A 303 0.95 20.51 28.12
N PRO A 304 0.75 21.35 29.15
CA PRO A 304 1.84 22.01 29.84
C PRO A 304 2.79 21.00 30.51
N GLY A 305 4.11 21.24 30.40
CA GLY A 305 5.12 20.44 31.11
C GLY A 305 5.52 19.12 30.43
N LEU A 306 4.85 18.72 29.35
CA LEU A 306 5.05 17.38 28.76
C LEU A 306 6.44 17.20 28.15
N VAL A 307 7.00 18.25 27.55
CA VAL A 307 8.37 18.25 27.01
C VAL A 307 9.38 18.04 28.14
N GLN A 308 9.18 18.68 29.29
CA GLN A 308 10.03 18.53 30.46
C GLN A 308 9.91 17.14 31.08
N GLN A 309 8.69 16.60 31.15
CA GLN A 309 8.42 15.25 31.65
C GLN A 309 9.19 14.19 30.85
N HIS A 310 9.26 14.33 29.52
CA HIS A 310 9.93 13.38 28.63
C HIS A 310 11.33 13.83 28.16
N ALA A 311 11.95 14.82 28.82
CA ALA A 311 13.24 15.37 28.42
C ALA A 311 14.32 14.30 28.25
N SER A 312 14.40 13.34 29.19
CA SER A 312 15.37 12.23 29.13
C SER A 312 15.29 11.38 27.86
N LEU A 313 14.11 11.27 27.24
CA LEU A 313 13.94 10.59 25.96
C LEU A 313 14.22 11.55 24.80
N LEU A 314 13.72 12.78 24.87
CA LEU A 314 13.91 13.78 23.82
C LEU A 314 15.39 14.16 23.61
N ASP A 315 16.19 14.18 24.68
CA ASP A 315 17.63 14.47 24.64
C ASP A 315 18.42 13.38 23.87
N LEU A 316 17.84 12.20 23.65
CA LEU A 316 18.44 11.13 22.86
C LEU A 316 18.23 11.31 21.35
N VAL A 317 17.33 12.20 20.94
CA VAL A 317 16.98 12.43 19.54
C VAL A 317 18.09 13.19 18.82
N LYS A 318 18.44 12.74 17.62
CA LYS A 318 19.43 13.38 16.76
C LYS A 318 18.77 14.44 15.89
N TRP A 319 19.49 15.50 15.59
CA TRP A 319 19.03 16.59 14.73
C TRP A 319 19.92 16.71 13.50
N VAL A 320 19.35 17.09 12.36
CA VAL A 320 20.13 17.49 11.19
C VAL A 320 20.87 18.80 11.50
N GLU A 321 22.13 18.88 11.09
CA GLU A 321 22.91 20.12 11.23
C GLU A 321 22.32 21.24 10.37
N PRO A 322 22.21 22.47 10.90
CA PRO A 322 21.85 23.63 10.10
C PRO A 322 22.88 23.87 8.99
N ASP A 323 22.42 24.01 7.76
CA ASP A 323 23.27 24.27 6.59
C ASP A 323 23.06 25.68 5.98
N GLY A 324 22.35 26.55 6.70
CA GLY A 324 22.08 27.93 6.29
C GLY A 324 21.12 28.07 5.10
N PHE A 325 20.45 27.00 4.69
CA PHE A 325 19.49 27.02 3.60
C PHE A 325 18.24 27.83 3.96
N THR A 326 17.84 28.75 3.08
CA THR A 326 16.70 29.66 3.30
C THR A 326 15.69 29.69 2.15
N ALA A 327 15.90 28.91 1.08
CA ALA A 327 15.09 28.97 -0.14
C ALA A 327 14.02 27.88 -0.18
N PHE A 328 12.87 28.10 0.47
CA PHE A 328 11.81 27.10 0.55
C PHE A 328 10.85 27.13 -0.65
N ALA A 329 10.36 25.95 -1.04
CA ALA A 329 9.32 25.82 -2.06
C ALA A 329 7.99 26.41 -1.55
N LYS A 330 7.27 27.09 -2.44
CA LYS A 330 6.04 27.80 -2.08
C LYS A 330 4.84 26.85 -2.04
N ALA A 331 3.89 27.18 -1.17
CA ALA A 331 2.58 26.56 -1.14
C ALA A 331 1.51 27.65 -0.99
N THR A 332 0.40 27.53 -1.72
CA THR A 332 -0.68 28.52 -1.71
C THR A 332 -1.93 27.92 -1.10
N ALA A 333 -2.56 28.68 -0.20
CA ALA A 333 -3.81 28.30 0.43
C ALA A 333 -4.95 28.20 -0.61
N CYS A 334 -5.89 27.29 -0.37
CA CYS A 334 -7.14 27.20 -1.12
C CYS A 334 -8.26 26.71 -0.19
N ALA A 335 -9.50 26.65 -0.68
CA ALA A 335 -10.65 26.23 0.12
C ALA A 335 -10.47 24.84 0.77
N LEU A 336 -9.72 23.93 0.13
CA LEU A 336 -9.43 22.59 0.65
C LEU A 336 -8.20 22.54 1.58
N ASN A 337 -7.30 23.53 1.48
CA ASN A 337 -6.04 23.58 2.22
C ASN A 337 -5.82 25.00 2.74
N PRO A 338 -6.45 25.39 3.85
CA PRO A 338 -6.36 26.75 4.39
C PRO A 338 -5.08 27.01 5.20
N GLY A 339 -4.27 25.99 5.49
CA GLY A 339 -3.17 26.04 6.44
C GLY A 339 -3.50 25.40 7.79
N VAL A 340 -2.57 25.52 8.73
CA VAL A 340 -2.66 24.92 10.07
C VAL A 340 -3.23 25.86 11.14
N PHE A 341 -3.60 27.09 10.79
CA PHE A 341 -4.33 27.98 11.69
C PHE A 341 -5.84 27.86 11.44
N ASP A 342 -6.64 27.87 12.50
CA ASP A 342 -8.09 27.96 12.41
C ASP A 342 -8.56 29.42 12.20
N SER A 343 -9.87 29.61 12.07
CA SER A 343 -10.48 30.94 11.86
C SER A 343 -10.25 31.91 13.01
N ASN A 344 -9.90 31.42 14.20
CA ASN A 344 -9.60 32.23 15.38
C ASN A 344 -8.10 32.51 15.52
N GLY A 345 -7.28 32.09 14.55
CA GLY A 345 -5.83 32.21 14.59
C GLY A 345 -5.15 31.21 15.52
N ARG A 346 -5.88 30.23 16.08
CA ARG A 346 -5.28 29.17 16.90
C ARG A 346 -4.63 28.14 15.98
N ARG A 347 -3.39 27.78 16.31
CA ARG A 347 -2.66 26.70 15.62
C ARG A 347 -3.36 25.37 15.92
N LYS A 348 -3.70 24.62 14.88
CA LYS A 348 -4.18 23.23 15.00
C LYS A 348 -3.05 22.37 15.60
N PRO A 349 -3.34 21.45 16.53
CA PRO A 349 -2.32 20.55 17.06
C PRO A 349 -1.76 19.67 15.94
N THR A 350 -0.51 19.22 16.11
CA THR A 350 0.12 18.35 15.11
C THR A 350 -0.54 16.97 15.16
N PRO A 351 -1.12 16.51 14.04
CA PRO A 351 -1.71 15.18 13.99
C PRO A 351 -0.62 14.11 14.02
N HIS A 352 -0.99 12.93 14.52
CA HIS A 352 -0.14 11.74 14.53
C HIS A 352 -0.62 10.76 13.47
N MET A 353 0.22 10.49 12.47
CA MET A 353 -0.16 9.78 11.25
C MET A 353 0.47 8.39 11.26
N ILE A 354 -0.12 7.51 12.06
CA ILE A 354 0.41 6.15 12.28
C ILE A 354 0.03 5.22 11.13
N TYR A 355 1.02 4.77 10.35
CA TYR A 355 0.90 3.71 9.35
C TYR A 355 1.37 2.38 9.95
N VAL A 356 0.41 1.52 10.31
CA VAL A 356 0.70 0.27 11.03
C VAL A 356 1.44 0.55 12.34
N ASP A 357 2.76 0.42 12.40
CA ASP A 357 3.65 0.70 13.53
C ASP A 357 4.43 2.02 13.42
N ASP A 358 4.48 2.63 12.23
CA ASP A 358 5.27 3.84 11.97
C ASP A 358 4.41 5.09 12.22
N ASP A 359 4.69 5.85 13.28
CA ASP A 359 4.07 7.18 13.51
C ASP A 359 4.83 8.27 12.76
N LEU A 360 4.20 8.85 11.74
CA LEU A 360 4.78 9.93 10.94
C LEU A 360 4.39 11.28 11.56
N ILE A 361 5.40 12.10 11.86
CA ILE A 361 5.23 13.42 12.47
C ILE A 361 5.94 14.47 11.62
N ALA A 362 5.30 15.61 11.44
CA ALA A 362 5.94 16.77 10.84
C ALA A 362 5.48 18.06 11.51
N ASP A 363 6.43 18.96 11.77
CA ASP A 363 6.16 20.25 12.40
C ASP A 363 7.35 21.21 12.21
N VAL A 364 7.17 22.49 12.51
CA VAL A 364 8.25 23.46 12.71
C VAL A 364 8.94 23.23 14.06
N LEU A 365 10.09 23.87 14.27
CA LEU A 365 10.91 23.69 15.48
C LEU A 365 10.11 23.90 16.79
N ALA A 366 9.25 24.92 16.83
CA ALA A 366 8.44 25.26 18.00
C ALA A 366 7.44 24.16 18.40
N GLY A 367 7.12 23.24 17.48
CA GLY A 367 6.08 22.24 17.66
C GLY A 367 6.58 20.79 17.64
N ILE A 368 7.69 20.50 16.97
CA ILE A 368 8.14 19.11 16.77
C ILE A 368 8.46 18.39 18.09
N LEU A 369 9.08 19.09 19.05
CA LEU A 369 9.36 18.53 20.39
C LEU A 369 8.08 18.25 21.19
N LYS A 370 7.06 19.12 21.05
CA LYS A 370 5.75 18.91 21.68
C LYS A 370 5.07 17.66 21.11
N ALA A 371 5.08 17.51 19.79
CA ALA A 371 4.52 16.34 19.13
C ALA A 371 5.24 15.05 19.53
N LEU A 372 6.58 15.04 19.60
CA LEU A 372 7.34 13.88 20.07
C LEU A 372 7.01 13.51 21.53
N ALA A 373 6.92 14.50 22.42
CA ALA A 373 6.55 14.28 23.82
C ALA A 373 5.12 13.72 23.94
N ALA A 374 4.18 14.29 23.18
CA ALA A 374 2.78 13.86 23.14
C ALA A 374 2.61 12.43 22.61
N ALA A 375 3.38 12.04 21.58
CA ALA A 375 3.40 10.66 21.11
C ALA A 375 3.89 9.68 22.20
N VAL A 376 4.98 9.99 22.88
CA VAL A 376 5.52 9.14 23.96
C VAL A 376 4.49 8.96 25.07
N GLU A 377 3.89 10.05 25.53
CA GLU A 377 2.84 10.02 26.56
C GLU A 377 1.65 9.18 26.14
N ALA A 378 1.15 9.39 24.91
CA ALA A 378 0.00 8.64 24.40
C ALA A 378 0.30 7.15 24.23
N ILE A 379 1.49 6.81 23.74
CA ILE A 379 1.95 5.41 23.60
C ILE A 379 2.02 4.74 24.97
N PHE A 380 2.62 5.38 25.97
CA PHE A 380 2.73 4.82 27.32
C PHE A 380 1.40 4.79 28.07
N THR A 381 0.52 5.75 27.83
CA THR A 381 -0.83 5.72 28.40
C THR A 381 -1.59 4.52 27.85
N VAL A 382 -1.65 4.37 26.53
CA VAL A 382 -2.51 3.37 25.87
C VAL A 382 -1.94 1.96 25.92
N LEU A 383 -0.63 1.80 25.74
CA LEU A 383 0.03 0.48 25.75
C LEU A 383 0.60 0.13 27.12
N GLY A 384 0.60 1.09 28.05
CA GLY A 384 1.06 0.97 29.42
C GLY A 384 2.55 1.34 29.60
N TRP A 385 2.86 1.80 30.83
CA TRP A 385 4.15 2.41 31.15
C TRP A 385 5.32 1.40 31.09
N PRO A 386 6.51 1.85 30.66
CA PRO A 386 7.65 0.97 30.50
C PRO A 386 8.15 0.42 31.84
N ASN A 387 8.28 -0.90 31.91
CA ASN A 387 9.00 -1.58 32.99
C ASN A 387 10.00 -2.55 32.37
N SER A 388 11.16 -2.02 31.98
CA SER A 388 12.21 -2.75 31.24
C SER A 388 12.79 -3.97 31.98
N ARG A 389 12.52 -4.10 33.28
CA ARG A 389 12.89 -5.28 34.06
C ARG A 389 11.96 -6.46 33.80
N LEU A 390 10.71 -6.23 33.38
CA LEU A 390 9.70 -7.29 33.20
C LEU A 390 9.21 -7.42 31.75
N ARG A 391 9.24 -6.31 30.99
CA ARG A 391 8.63 -6.23 29.67
C ARG A 391 9.38 -5.27 28.76
N LYS A 392 9.25 -5.51 27.45
CA LYS A 392 9.80 -4.63 26.43
C LYS A 392 9.04 -3.28 26.42
N CYS A 393 9.76 -2.18 26.27
CA CYS A 393 9.17 -0.85 26.05
C CYS A 393 8.35 -0.80 24.75
N ALA A 394 7.19 -0.13 24.79
CA ALA A 394 6.32 0.10 23.64
C ALA A 394 6.95 1.01 22.58
N VAL A 395 7.78 1.97 23.01
CA VAL A 395 8.66 2.72 22.11
C VAL A 395 9.91 1.89 21.84
N ALA A 396 10.27 1.72 20.57
CA ALA A 396 11.51 1.03 20.18
C ALA A 396 12.75 1.87 20.54
N LEU A 397 13.23 1.79 21.78
CA LEU A 397 14.31 2.66 22.31
C LEU A 397 15.60 2.65 21.47
N ASP A 398 15.98 1.51 20.88
CA ASP A 398 17.15 1.46 19.99
C ASP A 398 16.96 2.33 18.74
N LYS A 399 15.75 2.28 18.15
CA LYS A 399 15.39 3.13 17.01
C LYS A 399 15.18 4.59 17.42
N TRP A 400 14.70 4.83 18.65
CA TRP A 400 14.53 6.16 19.20
C TRP A 400 15.87 6.91 19.34
N LYS A 401 16.92 6.24 19.83
CA LYS A 401 18.28 6.80 19.89
C LYS A 401 18.87 7.11 18.51
N ASP A 402 18.37 6.45 17.47
CA ASP A 402 18.75 6.68 16.08
C ASP A 402 17.73 7.55 15.33
N LEU A 403 16.70 8.06 16.01
CA LEU A 403 15.71 8.95 15.44
C LEU A 403 16.42 10.25 15.06
N LEU A 404 16.40 10.55 13.76
CA LEU A 404 16.90 11.80 13.20
C LEU A 404 15.72 12.71 12.87
N VAL A 405 15.68 13.88 13.48
CA VAL A 405 14.76 14.97 13.13
C VAL A 405 15.41 15.78 12.01
N SER A 406 14.77 15.81 10.84
CA SER A 406 15.35 16.40 9.62
C SER A 406 14.29 16.90 8.66
N TYR A 407 14.62 17.88 7.82
CA TYR A 407 13.78 18.33 6.70
C TYR A 407 13.68 17.27 5.58
N LYS A 408 14.60 16.29 5.58
CA LYS A 408 14.69 15.24 4.58
C LYS A 408 14.84 13.87 5.24
N LEU A 409 13.85 13.00 5.07
CA LEU A 409 13.82 11.65 5.65
C LEU A 409 13.21 10.62 4.69
N VAL A 410 13.60 9.36 4.88
CA VAL A 410 12.94 8.22 4.23
C VAL A 410 11.83 7.69 5.12
N LEU A 411 10.58 8.00 4.78
CA LEU A 411 9.38 7.56 5.50
C LEU A 411 8.54 6.64 4.61
N LEU A 412 8.01 5.55 5.16
CA LEU A 412 7.28 4.53 4.42
C LEU A 412 8.05 3.96 3.21
N GLY A 413 9.38 4.08 3.19
CA GLY A 413 10.23 3.72 2.04
C GLY A 413 10.18 4.70 0.87
N LEU A 414 9.82 5.96 1.10
CA LEU A 414 9.85 7.10 0.17
C LEU A 414 10.69 8.22 0.79
N GLU A 415 11.42 8.96 -0.03
CA GLU A 415 12.19 10.11 0.43
C GLU A 415 11.33 11.38 0.38
N PHE A 416 11.07 11.97 1.54
CA PHE A 416 10.37 13.25 1.68
C PHE A 416 11.40 14.35 1.83
N ASN A 417 11.17 15.49 1.18
CA ASN A 417 11.96 16.71 1.34
C ASN A 417 11.02 17.90 1.50
N THR A 418 11.00 18.50 2.68
CA THR A 418 10.10 19.61 3.04
C THR A 418 10.59 20.98 2.55
N ARG A 419 11.86 21.10 2.17
CA ARG A 419 12.41 22.31 1.56
C ARG A 419 11.96 22.47 0.12
N THR A 420 12.04 21.39 -0.66
CA THR A 420 11.59 21.37 -2.05
C THR A 420 10.11 20.99 -2.19
N MET A 421 9.46 20.59 -1.09
CA MET A 421 8.10 20.05 -1.06
C MET A 421 7.91 18.91 -2.07
N THR A 422 8.81 17.92 -2.04
CA THR A 422 8.80 16.77 -2.95
C THR A 422 8.79 15.43 -2.20
N VAL A 423 8.26 14.41 -2.88
CA VAL A 423 8.36 13.01 -2.48
C VAL A 423 8.92 12.20 -3.64
N GLY A 424 9.95 11.40 -3.38
CA GLY A 424 10.64 10.61 -4.40
C GLY A 424 11.06 9.23 -3.93
N ILE A 425 11.71 8.48 -4.81
CA ILE A 425 12.33 7.20 -4.45
C ILE A 425 13.71 7.44 -3.79
N PRO A 426 14.07 6.69 -2.73
CA PRO A 426 15.42 6.76 -2.18
C PRO A 426 16.48 6.29 -3.19
N ALA A 427 17.69 6.86 -3.13
CA ALA A 427 18.80 6.49 -4.00
C ALA A 427 19.12 4.98 -3.97
N LYS A 428 19.01 4.35 -2.78
CA LYS A 428 19.17 2.89 -2.62
C LYS A 428 18.14 2.12 -3.45
N PHE A 429 16.87 2.54 -3.42
CA PHE A 429 15.82 1.88 -4.20
C PHE A 429 16.03 2.07 -5.70
N ARG A 430 16.47 3.25 -6.14
CA ARG A 430 16.85 3.50 -7.55
C ARG A 430 17.93 2.52 -8.01
N LYS A 431 18.98 2.30 -7.19
CA LYS A 431 20.04 1.32 -7.47
C LYS A 431 19.50 -0.11 -7.58
N GLU A 432 18.59 -0.51 -6.70
CA GLU A 432 17.93 -1.82 -6.79
C GLU A 432 17.15 -2.00 -8.12
N VAL A 433 16.44 -0.96 -8.56
CA VAL A 433 15.70 -1.00 -9.84
C VAL A 433 16.67 -1.02 -11.02
N ARG A 434 17.77 -0.26 -10.97
CA ARG A 434 18.84 -0.28 -11.98
C ARG A 434 19.42 -1.69 -12.13
N ALA A 435 19.83 -2.32 -11.03
CA ALA A 435 20.37 -3.69 -11.04
C ALA A 435 19.37 -4.70 -11.63
N LEU A 436 18.07 -4.54 -11.32
CA LEU A 436 17.04 -5.38 -11.91
C LEU A 436 16.92 -5.15 -13.43
N LEU A 437 17.06 -3.90 -13.91
CA LEU A 437 16.98 -3.54 -15.32
C LEU A 437 18.22 -3.95 -16.14
N GLU A 438 19.37 -4.17 -15.51
CA GLU A 438 20.55 -4.75 -16.19
C GLU A 438 20.26 -6.14 -16.77
N HIS A 439 19.38 -6.89 -16.12
CA HIS A 439 18.90 -8.19 -16.60
C HIS A 439 17.98 -8.06 -17.84
N TRP A 440 17.61 -6.84 -18.24
CA TRP A 440 16.78 -6.55 -19.40
C TRP A 440 17.59 -5.84 -20.51
N HIS A 441 18.86 -6.21 -20.66
CA HIS A 441 19.75 -5.69 -21.70
C HIS A 441 19.21 -5.94 -23.14
N PRO A 442 19.68 -5.18 -24.14
CA PRO A 442 19.15 -5.23 -25.51
C PRO A 442 19.17 -6.62 -26.15
N ASP A 443 20.22 -7.41 -25.88
CA ASP A 443 20.42 -8.73 -26.49
C ASP A 443 19.57 -9.83 -25.86
N ARG A 444 18.91 -9.57 -24.71
CA ARG A 444 18.06 -10.57 -24.07
C ARG A 444 16.87 -10.90 -24.97
N VAL A 445 16.69 -12.14 -25.40
CA VAL A 445 15.60 -12.46 -26.34
C VAL A 445 14.30 -12.88 -25.69
N SER A 446 14.33 -13.40 -24.45
CA SER A 446 13.17 -14.03 -23.81
C SER A 446 13.05 -13.74 -22.30
N PHE A 447 11.86 -13.96 -21.75
CA PHE A 447 11.56 -13.79 -20.32
C PHE A 447 10.41 -14.70 -19.85
N SER A 448 10.38 -14.97 -18.55
CA SER A 448 9.25 -15.59 -17.85
C SER A 448 8.35 -14.53 -17.22
N ILE A 449 7.08 -14.89 -16.99
CA ILE A 449 6.11 -13.97 -16.35
C ILE A 449 6.60 -13.48 -14.98
N GLY A 450 7.16 -14.37 -14.16
CA GLY A 450 7.66 -13.98 -12.83
C GLY A 450 8.75 -12.91 -12.87
N GLU A 451 9.60 -12.91 -13.89
CA GLU A 451 10.66 -11.89 -14.05
C GLU A 451 10.08 -10.52 -14.37
N ILE A 452 9.15 -10.43 -15.33
CA ILE A 452 8.53 -9.16 -15.70
C ILE A 452 7.58 -8.64 -14.60
N GLU A 453 6.89 -9.53 -13.88
CA GLU A 453 6.05 -9.16 -12.74
C GLU A 453 6.89 -8.54 -11.61
N ARG A 454 8.07 -9.10 -11.33
CA ARG A 454 9.02 -8.51 -10.37
C ARG A 454 9.45 -7.11 -10.79
N LEU A 455 9.77 -6.91 -12.07
CA LEU A 455 10.12 -5.59 -12.60
C LEU A 455 8.95 -4.61 -12.49
N ILE A 456 7.77 -4.99 -12.97
CA ILE A 456 6.56 -4.16 -12.93
C ILE A 456 6.20 -3.79 -11.49
N GLY A 457 6.36 -4.70 -10.53
CA GLY A 457 6.12 -4.40 -9.11
C GLY A 457 7.04 -3.30 -8.58
N LYS A 458 8.34 -3.36 -8.92
CA LYS A 458 9.31 -2.32 -8.55
C LYS A 458 9.05 -0.99 -9.29
N LEU A 459 8.72 -1.03 -10.58
CA LEU A 459 8.35 0.17 -11.34
C LEU A 459 7.04 0.79 -10.86
N GLY A 460 6.08 -0.01 -10.43
CA GLY A 460 4.83 0.48 -9.83
C GLY A 460 5.08 1.31 -8.57
N ARG A 461 6.09 0.92 -7.78
CA ARG A 461 6.53 1.71 -6.63
C ARG A 461 7.17 3.04 -7.05
N VAL A 462 7.95 3.08 -8.12
CA VAL A 462 8.46 4.35 -8.68
C VAL A 462 7.31 5.22 -9.18
N ALA A 463 6.35 4.64 -9.90
CA ALA A 463 5.21 5.35 -10.47
C ALA A 463 4.27 5.95 -9.41
N GLN A 464 4.28 5.43 -8.17
CA GLN A 464 3.54 6.00 -7.04
C GLN A 464 3.97 7.44 -6.73
N VAL A 465 5.26 7.75 -6.89
CA VAL A 465 5.87 9.05 -6.56
C VAL A 465 6.47 9.75 -7.77
N PHE A 466 6.32 9.17 -8.96
CA PHE A 466 6.78 9.74 -10.21
C PHE A 466 5.72 9.50 -11.29
N ARG A 467 4.75 10.42 -11.33
CA ARG A 467 3.54 10.33 -12.18
C ARG A 467 3.81 10.03 -13.67
N PRO A 468 4.83 10.61 -14.33
CA PRO A 468 5.07 10.34 -15.75
C PRO A 468 5.24 8.84 -16.07
N LEU A 469 5.89 8.08 -15.18
CA LEU A 469 6.09 6.63 -15.38
C LEU A 469 4.77 5.85 -15.40
N TYR A 470 3.73 6.34 -14.71
CA TYR A 470 2.43 5.69 -14.64
C TYR A 470 1.77 5.53 -16.02
N HIS A 471 1.92 6.51 -16.90
CA HIS A 471 1.40 6.46 -18.27
C HIS A 471 2.17 5.47 -19.16
N LEU A 472 3.40 5.11 -18.79
CA LEU A 472 4.25 4.17 -19.54
C LEU A 472 3.99 2.71 -19.18
N MET A 473 3.50 2.46 -17.95
CA MET A 473 3.24 1.11 -17.47
C MET A 473 2.14 0.37 -18.23
N GLY A 474 1.25 1.08 -18.94
CA GLY A 474 0.13 0.49 -19.67
C GLY A 474 0.57 -0.58 -20.68
N SER A 475 1.67 -0.35 -21.39
CA SER A 475 2.22 -1.30 -22.37
C SER A 475 2.77 -2.56 -21.68
N LEU A 476 3.49 -2.40 -20.57
CA LEU A 476 4.05 -3.50 -19.79
C LEU A 476 2.96 -4.43 -19.24
N TYR A 477 1.90 -3.86 -18.65
CA TYR A 477 0.76 -4.64 -18.16
C TYR A 477 0.07 -5.42 -19.27
N LYS A 478 -0.04 -4.85 -20.48
CA LYS A 478 -0.69 -5.53 -21.61
C LYS A 478 0.14 -6.71 -22.12
N SER A 479 1.47 -6.58 -22.12
CA SER A 479 2.40 -7.70 -22.40
C SER A 479 2.21 -8.84 -21.41
N VAL A 480 2.17 -8.55 -20.10
CA VAL A 480 1.91 -9.57 -19.06
C VAL A 480 0.55 -10.23 -19.26
N ALA A 481 -0.50 -9.44 -19.50
CA ALA A 481 -1.85 -9.98 -19.74
C ALA A 481 -1.90 -10.90 -20.96
N HIS A 482 -1.13 -10.63 -22.01
CA HIS A 482 -1.00 -11.52 -23.16
C HIS A 482 -0.31 -12.83 -22.79
N CYS A 483 0.82 -12.77 -22.08
CA CYS A 483 1.54 -13.94 -21.61
C CYS A 483 0.69 -14.81 -20.67
N LEU A 484 -0.08 -14.20 -19.75
CA LEU A 484 -0.97 -14.95 -18.85
C LEU A 484 -2.05 -15.72 -19.62
N ARG A 485 -2.66 -15.13 -20.64
CA ARG A 485 -3.61 -15.85 -21.52
C ARG A 485 -2.95 -17.00 -22.27
N ALA A 486 -1.71 -16.82 -22.73
CA ALA A 486 -0.95 -17.87 -23.40
C ALA A 486 -0.53 -19.00 -22.43
N ASN A 487 -0.23 -18.69 -21.17
CA ASN A 487 -0.01 -19.68 -20.11
C ASN A 487 -1.29 -20.46 -19.83
N GLU A 488 -2.44 -19.80 -19.72
CA GLU A 488 -3.72 -20.47 -19.51
C GLU A 488 -4.03 -21.45 -20.65
N GLN A 489 -3.92 -21.01 -21.91
CA GLN A 489 -4.09 -21.87 -23.10
C GLN A 489 -3.16 -23.09 -23.06
N TYR A 490 -1.88 -22.88 -22.73
CA TYR A 490 -0.91 -23.96 -22.59
C TYR A 490 -1.31 -24.94 -21.48
N MET A 491 -1.67 -24.45 -20.29
CA MET A 491 -2.08 -25.28 -19.15
C MET A 491 -3.34 -26.09 -19.45
N ILE A 492 -4.28 -25.54 -20.24
CA ILE A 492 -5.45 -26.27 -20.76
C ILE A 492 -5.01 -27.46 -21.62
N THR A 493 -3.99 -27.30 -22.45
CA THR A 493 -3.48 -28.39 -23.30
C THR A 493 -2.77 -29.48 -22.49
N VAL A 494 -1.88 -29.10 -21.56
CA VAL A 494 -0.92 -30.04 -20.96
C VAL A 494 -1.33 -30.65 -19.62
N SER A 495 -2.31 -30.07 -18.90
CA SER A 495 -2.65 -30.53 -17.54
C SER A 495 -4.13 -30.88 -17.42
N SER A 496 -4.43 -32.17 -17.26
CA SER A 496 -5.77 -32.68 -16.97
C SER A 496 -6.31 -32.14 -15.65
N GLN A 497 -5.45 -32.05 -14.62
CA GLN A 497 -5.78 -31.46 -13.33
C GLN A 497 -6.15 -29.98 -13.47
N PHE A 498 -5.39 -29.21 -14.25
CA PHE A 498 -5.72 -27.82 -14.54
C PHE A 498 -7.06 -27.67 -15.26
N ARG A 499 -7.32 -28.51 -16.27
CA ARG A 499 -8.63 -28.54 -16.96
C ARG A 499 -9.78 -28.82 -15.99
N ALA A 500 -9.60 -29.76 -15.06
CA ALA A 500 -10.61 -30.07 -14.04
C ALA A 500 -10.86 -28.87 -13.11
N MET A 501 -9.80 -28.22 -12.62
CA MET A 501 -9.92 -27.01 -11.81
C MET A 501 -10.58 -25.86 -12.59
N LEU A 502 -10.22 -25.67 -13.86
CA LEU A 502 -10.82 -24.62 -14.68
C LEU A 502 -12.32 -24.89 -14.92
N LYS A 503 -12.69 -26.14 -15.21
CA LYS A 503 -14.10 -26.55 -15.35
C LYS A 503 -14.87 -26.27 -14.06
N ARG A 504 -14.32 -26.61 -12.89
CA ARG A 504 -14.95 -26.32 -11.59
C ARG A 504 -15.05 -24.82 -11.33
N SER A 505 -14.01 -24.04 -11.61
CA SER A 505 -14.01 -22.57 -11.42
C SER A 505 -15.04 -21.81 -12.25
N LYS A 506 -15.43 -22.36 -13.41
CA LYS A 506 -16.41 -21.75 -14.34
C LYS A 506 -17.86 -22.16 -14.05
N GLN A 507 -18.10 -23.05 -13.08
CA GLN A 507 -19.46 -23.40 -12.71
C GLN A 507 -20.15 -22.21 -12.03
N PRO A 508 -21.33 -21.80 -12.51
CA PRO A 508 -22.05 -20.69 -11.90
C PRO A 508 -22.49 -21.09 -10.49
N LEU A 509 -22.21 -20.20 -9.54
CA LEU A 509 -22.80 -20.31 -8.20
C LEU A 509 -24.22 -19.77 -8.28
N LEU A 510 -25.20 -20.64 -8.06
CA LEU A 510 -26.61 -20.29 -7.95
C LEU A 510 -26.91 -19.83 -6.52
N SER A 511 -28.01 -19.11 -6.32
CA SER A 511 -28.48 -18.74 -4.98
C SER A 511 -28.73 -19.95 -4.07
N ALA A 512 -29.01 -21.12 -4.66
CA ALA A 512 -29.19 -22.40 -3.97
C ALA A 512 -27.91 -23.27 -3.88
N SER A 513 -26.75 -22.77 -4.32
CA SER A 513 -25.49 -23.55 -4.24
C SER A 513 -25.10 -23.86 -2.81
N THR A 514 -24.68 -25.10 -2.55
CA THR A 514 -24.26 -25.50 -1.21
C THR A 514 -22.98 -24.77 -0.79
N PRO A 515 -22.73 -24.55 0.52
CA PRO A 515 -21.46 -23.99 0.99
C PRO A 515 -20.22 -24.78 0.51
N SER A 516 -20.34 -26.10 0.37
CA SER A 516 -19.29 -26.97 -0.17
C SER A 516 -18.97 -26.65 -1.63
N ASP A 517 -20.00 -26.48 -2.48
CA ASP A 517 -19.82 -26.09 -3.88
C ASP A 517 -19.13 -24.73 -4.01
N VAL A 518 -19.54 -23.76 -3.19
CA VAL A 518 -18.92 -22.42 -3.15
C VAL A 518 -17.43 -22.53 -2.79
N ARG A 519 -17.08 -23.36 -1.80
CA ARG A 519 -15.69 -23.59 -1.37
C ARG A 519 -14.85 -24.21 -2.47
N GLU A 520 -15.35 -25.25 -3.14
CA GLU A 520 -14.64 -25.91 -4.23
C GLU A 520 -14.40 -24.99 -5.43
N VAL A 521 -15.41 -24.21 -5.84
CA VAL A 521 -15.28 -23.23 -6.92
C VAL A 521 -14.23 -22.18 -6.57
N ARG A 522 -14.25 -21.63 -5.35
CA ARG A 522 -13.25 -20.65 -4.87
C ARG A 522 -11.85 -21.24 -4.81
N PHE A 523 -11.69 -22.44 -4.26
CA PHE A 523 -10.40 -23.14 -4.21
C PHE A 523 -9.85 -23.39 -5.62
N ALA A 524 -10.67 -23.93 -6.52
CA ALA A 524 -10.30 -24.19 -7.90
C ALA A 524 -9.91 -22.91 -8.64
N THR A 525 -10.63 -21.80 -8.42
CA THR A 525 -10.30 -20.47 -8.98
C THR A 525 -8.93 -19.98 -8.49
N ARG A 526 -8.64 -20.11 -7.19
CA ARG A 526 -7.35 -19.69 -6.61
C ARG A 526 -6.19 -20.53 -7.15
N GLN A 527 -6.38 -21.85 -7.22
CA GLN A 527 -5.33 -22.77 -7.69
C GLN A 527 -5.07 -22.64 -9.19
N SER A 528 -6.12 -22.50 -10.01
CA SER A 528 -5.96 -22.28 -11.45
C SER A 528 -5.25 -20.95 -11.74
N ALA A 529 -5.63 -19.86 -11.07
CA ALA A 529 -4.92 -18.58 -11.19
C ALA A 529 -3.43 -18.72 -10.80
N ARG A 530 -3.12 -19.34 -9.66
CA ARG A 530 -1.74 -19.59 -9.22
C ARG A 530 -0.94 -20.41 -10.23
N ALA A 531 -1.54 -21.44 -10.82
CA ALA A 531 -0.87 -22.28 -11.82
C ALA A 531 -0.50 -21.49 -13.09
N VAL A 532 -1.37 -20.58 -13.55
CA VAL A 532 -1.09 -19.70 -14.70
C VAL A 532 0.09 -18.76 -14.43
N HIS A 533 0.13 -18.13 -13.25
CA HIS A 533 1.23 -17.23 -12.86
C HIS A 533 2.55 -17.98 -12.60
N ARG A 534 2.51 -19.21 -12.09
CA ARG A 534 3.70 -20.03 -11.78
C ARG A 534 4.21 -20.86 -12.96
N CYS A 535 3.53 -20.83 -14.11
CA CYS A 535 3.97 -21.55 -15.29
C CYS A 535 5.32 -20.98 -15.77
N LYS A 536 6.33 -21.85 -15.89
CA LYS A 536 7.72 -21.50 -16.20
C LYS A 536 7.99 -21.24 -17.68
N ARG A 537 6.95 -21.05 -18.49
CA ARG A 537 7.08 -20.81 -19.94
C ARG A 537 7.82 -19.49 -20.19
N GLN A 538 8.66 -19.51 -21.22
CA GLN A 538 9.41 -18.36 -21.70
C GLN A 538 8.68 -17.71 -22.89
N TYR A 539 8.80 -16.39 -22.99
CA TYR A 539 8.18 -15.56 -24.02
C TYR A 539 9.22 -14.69 -24.69
N THR A 540 9.14 -14.53 -26.01
CA THR A 540 10.02 -13.64 -26.77
C THR A 540 9.70 -12.18 -26.49
N ILE A 541 10.72 -11.34 -26.30
CA ILE A 541 10.56 -9.89 -26.17
C ILE A 541 10.26 -9.30 -27.55
N CYS A 542 9.02 -8.84 -27.76
CA CYS A 542 8.64 -8.20 -29.02
C CYS A 542 9.21 -6.76 -29.11
N LYS A 543 9.27 -6.21 -30.33
CA LYS A 543 9.80 -4.86 -30.60
C LYS A 543 9.19 -3.78 -29.69
N SER A 544 7.86 -3.76 -29.57
CA SER A 544 7.20 -2.77 -28.72
C SER A 544 7.55 -2.91 -27.24
N LEU A 545 7.79 -4.13 -26.73
CA LEU A 545 8.18 -4.32 -25.33
C LEU A 545 9.65 -3.90 -25.13
N ARG A 546 10.52 -4.21 -26.11
CA ARG A 546 11.92 -3.77 -26.14
C ARG A 546 12.03 -2.25 -26.00
N GLU A 547 11.33 -1.52 -26.85
CA GLU A 547 11.39 -0.05 -26.88
C GLU A 547 10.94 0.59 -25.54
N GLU A 548 9.93 0.01 -24.87
CA GLU A 548 9.48 0.47 -23.55
C GLU A 548 10.53 0.17 -22.47
N LEU A 549 11.10 -1.04 -22.46
CA LEU A 549 12.14 -1.43 -21.51
C LEU A 549 13.42 -0.58 -21.67
N ASP A 550 13.85 -0.34 -22.91
CA ASP A 550 15.01 0.50 -23.20
C ASP A 550 14.79 1.94 -22.74
N PHE A 551 13.58 2.48 -22.93
CA PHE A 551 13.23 3.78 -22.39
C PHE A 551 13.28 3.81 -20.86
N VAL A 552 12.61 2.86 -20.20
CA VAL A 552 12.59 2.80 -18.73
C VAL A 552 14.02 2.67 -18.18
N ARG A 553 14.87 1.88 -18.84
CA ARG A 553 16.29 1.78 -18.50
C ARG A 553 17.01 3.13 -18.60
N ARG A 554 16.82 3.88 -19.70
CA ARG A 554 17.39 5.24 -19.84
C ARG A 554 16.88 6.19 -18.75
N LEU A 555 15.57 6.23 -18.52
CA LEU A 555 14.94 7.07 -17.50
C LEU A 555 15.48 6.77 -16.09
N ILE A 556 15.57 5.49 -15.70
CA ILE A 556 16.08 5.10 -14.38
C ILE A 556 17.58 5.35 -14.25
N ASN A 557 18.34 5.31 -15.35
CA ASN A 557 19.77 5.57 -15.35
C ASN A 557 20.15 7.05 -15.38
N ASP A 558 19.25 7.93 -15.84
CA ASP A 558 19.52 9.37 -15.96
C ASP A 558 19.41 10.08 -14.60
N GLU A 559 20.53 10.24 -13.89
CA GLU A 559 20.57 10.84 -12.54
C GLU A 559 20.17 12.32 -12.50
N SER A 560 20.13 13.01 -13.65
CA SER A 560 19.56 14.36 -13.73
C SER A 560 18.05 14.39 -13.46
N ILE A 561 17.38 13.24 -13.60
CA ILE A 561 15.96 13.08 -13.31
C ILE A 561 15.80 12.56 -11.88
N PRO A 562 15.26 13.36 -10.93
CA PRO A 562 15.21 12.98 -9.52
C PRO A 562 14.20 11.87 -9.18
N LEU A 563 13.29 11.52 -10.10
CA LEU A 563 12.23 10.52 -9.90
C LEU A 563 11.35 10.82 -8.66
N GLN A 564 10.88 12.07 -8.60
CA GLN A 564 10.05 12.61 -7.53
C GLN A 564 8.85 13.39 -8.09
N THR A 565 7.86 13.66 -7.23
CA THR A 565 6.69 14.50 -7.53
C THR A 565 6.57 15.60 -6.46
N HIS A 566 6.12 16.78 -6.86
CA HIS A 566 5.79 17.84 -5.92
C HIS A 566 4.56 17.45 -5.08
N ILE A 567 4.62 17.67 -3.76
CA ILE A 567 3.51 17.43 -2.84
C ILE A 567 2.26 18.20 -3.28
N GLY A 568 2.43 19.41 -3.81
CA GLY A 568 1.35 20.23 -4.35
C GLY A 568 0.60 19.61 -5.54
N HIS A 569 1.14 18.58 -6.20
CA HIS A 569 0.41 17.80 -7.20
C HIS A 569 -0.26 16.56 -6.61
N ILE A 570 0.21 16.05 -5.46
CA ILE A 570 -0.33 14.88 -4.76
C ILE A 570 -1.58 15.23 -3.96
N VAL A 571 -1.54 16.37 -3.26
CA VAL A 571 -2.63 16.87 -2.41
C VAL A 571 -3.79 17.36 -3.27
N GLU A 572 -5.01 17.02 -2.87
CA GLU A 572 -6.22 17.52 -3.53
C GLU A 572 -6.33 19.03 -3.34
N ARG A 573 -6.55 19.75 -4.43
CA ARG A 573 -6.53 21.23 -4.46
C ARG A 573 -7.58 21.77 -5.40
N VAL A 574 -8.03 22.98 -5.10
CA VAL A 574 -8.78 23.78 -6.06
C VAL A 574 -7.84 24.13 -7.23
N PRO A 575 -8.18 23.76 -8.48
CA PRO A 575 -7.39 24.12 -9.64
C PRO A 575 -7.29 25.64 -9.80
N ARG A 576 -6.14 26.14 -10.25
CA ARG A 576 -5.91 27.59 -10.42
C ARG A 576 -6.57 28.13 -11.69
N TRP A 577 -6.51 27.33 -12.74
CA TRP A 577 -7.03 27.68 -14.05
C TRP A 577 -7.83 26.51 -14.59
N SER A 578 -8.83 26.82 -15.39
CA SER A 578 -9.62 25.85 -16.13
C SER A 578 -9.42 26.03 -17.63
N ILE A 579 -9.41 24.93 -18.36
CA ILE A 579 -9.42 24.91 -19.83
C ILE A 579 -10.39 23.82 -20.28
N ALA A 580 -11.30 24.15 -21.19
CA ALA A 580 -12.24 23.20 -21.76
C ALA A 580 -11.81 22.82 -23.18
N GLY A 581 -12.13 21.60 -23.58
CA GLY A 581 -11.86 21.16 -24.94
C GLY A 581 -12.78 20.04 -25.38
N ASP A 582 -12.92 19.95 -26.70
CA ASP A 582 -13.76 18.99 -27.39
C ASP A 582 -13.11 18.55 -28.71
N ALA A 583 -13.36 17.31 -29.13
CA ALA A 583 -13.01 16.79 -30.44
C ALA A 583 -14.24 16.28 -31.18
N CYS A 584 -14.31 16.58 -32.46
CA CYS A 584 -15.22 15.91 -33.39
C CYS A 584 -14.44 15.03 -34.39
N THR A 585 -15.10 14.48 -35.41
CA THR A 585 -14.41 13.67 -36.42
C THR A 585 -13.52 14.49 -37.36
N THR A 586 -13.75 15.80 -37.46
CA THR A 586 -13.08 16.70 -38.40
C THR A 586 -12.03 17.60 -37.77
N GLY A 587 -12.13 17.89 -36.48
CA GLY A 587 -11.20 18.79 -35.80
C GLY A 587 -11.31 18.69 -34.28
N GLY A 588 -10.43 19.43 -33.62
CA GLY A 588 -10.42 19.62 -32.17
C GLY A 588 -10.30 21.09 -31.81
N GLY A 589 -10.83 21.45 -30.66
CA GLY A 589 -10.84 22.82 -30.17
C GLY A 589 -10.72 22.88 -28.66
N GLY A 590 -10.18 23.99 -28.15
CA GLY A 590 -10.11 24.25 -26.73
C GLY A 590 -10.03 25.73 -26.40
N TRP A 591 -10.46 26.09 -25.19
CA TRP A 591 -10.52 27.48 -24.75
C TRP A 591 -10.45 27.59 -23.22
N SER A 592 -9.95 28.74 -22.75
CA SER A 592 -9.88 29.12 -21.35
C SER A 592 -10.01 30.63 -21.24
N THR A 593 -10.98 31.10 -20.46
CA THR A 593 -11.06 32.51 -20.05
C THR A 593 -10.01 32.85 -19.01
N ASP A 594 -9.67 31.89 -18.13
CA ASP A 594 -8.69 32.11 -17.05
C ASP A 594 -7.28 32.36 -17.59
N LEU A 595 -6.91 31.62 -18.64
CA LEU A 595 -5.64 31.77 -19.38
C LEU A 595 -5.77 32.67 -20.62
N ARG A 596 -6.96 33.23 -20.85
CA ARG A 596 -7.30 34.10 -21.99
C ARG A 596 -6.79 33.54 -23.32
N VAL A 597 -7.10 32.27 -23.58
CA VAL A 597 -6.61 31.54 -24.75
C VAL A 597 -7.71 30.71 -25.40
N TRP A 598 -7.65 30.55 -26.72
CA TRP A 598 -8.40 29.52 -27.44
C TRP A 598 -7.58 29.00 -28.63
N TRP A 599 -7.87 27.79 -29.09
CA TRP A 599 -7.20 27.19 -30.23
C TRP A 599 -8.14 26.27 -31.01
N HIS A 600 -7.80 26.04 -32.27
CA HIS A 600 -8.51 25.15 -33.16
C HIS A 600 -7.50 24.41 -34.04
N TRP A 601 -7.67 23.09 -34.17
CA TRP A 601 -6.89 22.26 -35.07
C TRP A 601 -7.80 21.46 -36.01
N ASP A 602 -7.67 21.76 -37.30
CA ASP A 602 -8.27 20.99 -38.39
C ASP A 602 -7.47 19.71 -38.62
N PHE A 603 -8.10 18.56 -38.48
CA PHE A 603 -7.39 17.29 -38.65
C PHE A 603 -6.99 17.10 -40.11
N ASN A 604 -5.77 16.59 -40.32
CA ASN A 604 -5.31 16.30 -41.67
C ASN A 604 -6.19 15.21 -42.34
N PRO A 605 -6.19 15.12 -43.69
CA PRO A 605 -7.08 14.22 -44.42
C PRO A 605 -6.98 12.75 -44.00
N GLU A 606 -5.81 12.28 -43.58
CA GLU A 606 -5.60 10.89 -43.17
C GLU A 606 -6.20 10.60 -41.78
N ILE A 607 -6.08 11.54 -40.84
CA ILE A 607 -6.75 11.44 -39.52
C ILE A 607 -8.26 11.43 -39.73
N LEU A 608 -8.79 12.36 -40.53
CA LEU A 608 -10.22 12.43 -40.86
C LEU A 608 -10.72 11.11 -41.47
N ARG A 609 -10.01 10.59 -42.46
CA ARG A 609 -10.34 9.32 -43.12
C ARG A 609 -10.39 8.17 -42.13
N ARG A 610 -9.46 8.10 -41.17
CA ARG A 610 -9.42 7.03 -40.15
C ARG A 610 -10.44 7.22 -39.03
N ALA A 611 -10.79 8.46 -38.70
CA ALA A 611 -11.80 8.78 -37.68
C ALA A 611 -13.21 8.33 -38.12
N THR A 612 -13.49 8.37 -39.42
CA THR A 612 -14.78 7.97 -40.01
C THR A 612 -14.91 6.47 -40.28
N LEU A 613 -13.84 5.68 -40.09
CA LEU A 613 -13.89 4.23 -40.28
C LEU A 613 -14.83 3.55 -39.26
N GLY A 614 -15.45 2.44 -39.69
CA GLY A 614 -16.35 1.65 -38.85
C GLY A 614 -15.66 1.08 -37.59
N LYS A 615 -16.43 0.89 -36.52
CA LYS A 615 -15.90 0.58 -35.17
C LYS A 615 -14.99 -0.65 -35.09
N ARG A 616 -15.15 -1.62 -35.99
CA ARG A 616 -14.37 -2.88 -36.04
C ARG A 616 -13.09 -2.77 -36.87
N ASN A 617 -12.86 -1.65 -37.55
CA ASN A 617 -11.68 -1.48 -38.38
C ASN A 617 -10.43 -1.24 -37.50
N ALA A 618 -9.39 -2.03 -37.71
CA ALA A 618 -8.14 -1.96 -36.95
C ALA A 618 -7.37 -0.64 -37.13
N LEU A 619 -7.61 0.08 -38.24
CA LEU A 619 -7.00 1.38 -38.53
C LEU A 619 -7.81 2.56 -38.00
N ARG A 620 -8.96 2.32 -37.36
CA ARG A 620 -9.83 3.40 -36.87
C ARG A 620 -9.15 4.20 -35.77
N ILE A 621 -9.19 5.53 -35.90
CA ILE A 621 -8.91 6.44 -34.79
C ILE A 621 -10.23 6.69 -34.06
N SER A 622 -10.33 6.28 -32.79
CA SER A 622 -11.56 6.45 -32.03
C SER A 622 -11.71 7.88 -31.50
N ILE A 623 -12.95 8.29 -31.23
CA ILE A 623 -13.22 9.60 -30.63
C ILE A 623 -12.49 9.79 -29.30
N ASN A 624 -12.42 8.75 -28.45
CA ASN A 624 -11.67 8.79 -27.19
C ASN A 624 -10.18 9.13 -27.39
N VAL A 625 -9.59 8.73 -28.52
CA VAL A 625 -8.21 9.06 -28.87
C VAL A 625 -8.10 10.53 -29.25
N LEU A 626 -9.02 11.05 -30.06
CA LEU A 626 -9.03 12.46 -30.48
C LEU A 626 -9.29 13.39 -29.28
N GLU A 627 -10.20 13.02 -28.39
CA GLU A 627 -10.45 13.70 -27.11
C GLU A 627 -9.19 13.77 -26.23
N THR A 628 -8.43 12.67 -26.14
CA THR A 628 -7.16 12.67 -25.40
C THR A 628 -6.14 13.63 -26.01
N VAL A 629 -6.14 13.77 -27.34
CA VAL A 629 -5.28 14.73 -28.03
C VAL A 629 -5.63 16.16 -27.66
N VAL A 630 -6.92 16.48 -27.55
CA VAL A 630 -7.38 17.80 -27.10
C VAL A 630 -6.82 18.14 -25.71
N ILE A 631 -6.86 17.18 -24.77
CA ILE A 631 -6.28 17.39 -23.43
C ILE A 631 -4.77 17.68 -23.50
N ILE A 632 -4.05 16.96 -24.37
CA ILE A 632 -2.61 17.16 -24.58
C ILE A 632 -2.32 18.57 -25.13
N ILE A 633 -3.11 19.03 -26.11
CA ILE A 633 -2.94 20.37 -26.69
C ILE A 633 -3.35 21.46 -25.69
N ASN A 634 -4.42 21.25 -24.92
CA ASN A 634 -4.81 22.15 -23.84
C ASN A 634 -3.70 22.33 -22.81
N TYR A 635 -3.08 21.23 -22.38
CA TYR A 635 -1.95 21.29 -21.46
C TYR A 635 -0.73 22.01 -22.08
N ALA A 636 -0.42 21.75 -23.35
CA ALA A 636 0.64 22.46 -24.07
C ALA A 636 0.37 23.96 -24.21
N ALA A 637 -0.88 24.34 -24.49
CA ALA A 637 -1.32 25.73 -24.54
C ALA A 637 -1.17 26.41 -23.16
N ALA A 638 -1.54 25.73 -22.08
CA ALA A 638 -1.37 26.25 -20.73
C ALA A 638 0.11 26.46 -20.36
N LEU A 639 0.99 25.50 -20.70
CA LEU A 639 2.44 25.66 -20.52
C LEU A 639 2.98 26.88 -21.28
N TYR A 640 2.57 27.04 -22.54
CA TYR A 640 2.97 28.18 -23.37
C TYR A 640 2.48 29.51 -22.78
N VAL A 641 1.21 29.61 -22.39
CA VAL A 641 0.65 30.83 -21.78
C VAL A 641 1.38 31.17 -20.49
N CYS A 642 1.60 30.18 -19.60
CA CYS A 642 2.30 30.41 -18.34
C CYS A 642 3.72 30.96 -18.57
N HIS A 643 4.41 30.46 -19.60
CA HIS A 643 5.73 30.95 -19.96
C HIS A 643 5.71 32.37 -20.53
N VAL A 644 4.86 32.63 -21.53
CA VAL A 644 4.83 33.93 -22.24
C VAL A 644 4.31 35.06 -21.36
N ASP A 645 3.32 34.77 -20.52
CA ASP A 645 2.74 35.78 -19.62
C ASP A 645 3.47 35.88 -18.27
N GLY A 646 4.51 35.08 -18.05
CA GLY A 646 5.26 35.05 -16.79
C GLY A 646 4.42 34.60 -15.59
N LEU A 647 3.44 33.71 -15.80
CA LEU A 647 2.61 33.19 -14.71
C LEU A 647 3.45 32.29 -13.79
N CYS A 648 3.43 32.61 -12.50
CA CYS A 648 4.26 31.89 -11.52
C CYS A 648 3.78 30.44 -11.34
N LEU A 649 4.71 29.49 -11.49
CA LEU A 649 4.50 28.06 -11.24
C LEU A 649 5.21 27.56 -9.97
N ALA A 650 5.83 28.45 -9.19
CA ALA A 650 6.67 28.09 -8.04
C ALA A 650 5.89 27.37 -6.91
N ASP A 651 4.57 27.54 -6.87
CA ASP A 651 3.68 26.89 -5.91
C ASP A 651 2.91 25.69 -6.51
N CYS A 652 3.44 25.15 -7.61
CA CYS A 652 2.97 23.93 -8.26
C CYS A 652 1.46 23.97 -8.58
N PRO A 653 0.96 24.95 -9.34
CA PRO A 653 -0.48 25.08 -9.64
C PRO A 653 -1.01 23.86 -10.39
N VAL A 654 -2.33 23.63 -10.27
CA VAL A 654 -3.04 22.55 -10.97
C VAL A 654 -3.97 23.18 -12.02
N LEU A 655 -3.87 22.71 -13.25
CA LEU A 655 -4.79 23.01 -14.34
C LEU A 655 -5.97 22.03 -14.32
N LEU A 656 -7.19 22.54 -14.34
CA LEU A 656 -8.40 21.76 -14.59
C LEU A 656 -8.64 21.68 -16.09
N ASN A 657 -8.64 20.47 -16.65
CA ASN A 657 -9.00 20.24 -18.02
C ASN A 657 -10.39 19.60 -18.12
N LEU A 658 -11.35 20.34 -18.66
CA LEU A 658 -12.73 19.90 -18.83
C LEU A 658 -12.91 19.27 -20.22
N CYS A 659 -13.50 18.08 -20.29
CA CYS A 659 -13.99 17.50 -21.55
C CYS A 659 -15.20 16.58 -21.31
N ASP A 660 -15.99 16.31 -22.34
CA ASP A 660 -17.18 15.47 -22.22
C ASP A 660 -16.89 13.95 -22.31
N ASN A 661 -15.62 13.59 -22.49
CA ASN A 661 -15.18 12.21 -22.68
C ASN A 661 -14.60 11.58 -21.40
N THR A 662 -15.39 10.70 -20.78
CA THR A 662 -14.99 9.98 -19.56
C THR A 662 -13.76 9.08 -19.76
N SER A 663 -13.53 8.55 -20.98
CA SER A 663 -12.34 7.74 -21.26
C SER A 663 -11.08 8.59 -21.31
N ALA A 664 -11.12 9.76 -21.94
CA ALA A 664 -10.00 10.70 -21.98
C ALA A 664 -9.66 11.20 -20.57
N CYS A 665 -10.67 11.60 -19.78
CA CYS A 665 -10.50 11.95 -18.36
C CYS A 665 -9.79 10.83 -17.58
N SER A 666 -10.27 9.59 -17.75
CA SER A 666 -9.68 8.42 -17.11
C SER A 666 -8.25 8.13 -17.58
N TRP A 667 -7.92 8.35 -18.85
CA TRP A 667 -6.58 8.10 -19.37
C TRP A 667 -5.54 9.10 -18.86
N ILE A 668 -5.95 10.36 -18.61
CA ILE A 668 -5.11 11.43 -18.08
C ILE A 668 -4.96 11.35 -16.56
N ASN A 669 -6.04 11.17 -15.81
CA ASN A 669 -5.95 11.04 -14.35
C ASN A 669 -5.38 9.70 -13.92
N LYS A 670 -5.60 8.68 -14.75
CA LYS A 670 -5.08 7.34 -14.55
C LYS A 670 -4.19 7.03 -15.76
N ARG A 671 -4.57 6.05 -16.56
CA ARG A 671 -3.73 5.53 -17.66
C ARG A 671 -4.59 4.84 -18.69
N CYS A 672 -4.18 4.91 -19.95
CA CYS A 672 -4.76 4.06 -20.99
C CYS A 672 -4.29 2.61 -20.82
N ARG A 673 -5.22 1.66 -20.80
CA ARG A 673 -4.93 0.21 -20.73
C ARG A 673 -5.06 -0.48 -22.08
N ASP A 674 -6.15 -0.20 -22.81
CA ASP A 674 -6.56 -1.04 -23.94
C ASP A 674 -6.20 -0.45 -25.31
N SER A 675 -6.40 0.85 -25.53
CA SER A 675 -6.09 1.49 -26.80
C SER A 675 -4.58 1.59 -27.03
N ILE A 676 -4.09 1.01 -28.13
CA ILE A 676 -2.67 1.14 -28.51
C ILE A 676 -2.29 2.61 -28.73
N ILE A 677 -3.07 3.34 -29.52
CA ILE A 677 -2.86 4.77 -29.78
C ILE A 677 -2.95 5.55 -28.47
N GLY A 678 -3.94 5.26 -27.62
CA GLY A 678 -4.07 5.91 -26.31
C GLY A 678 -2.86 5.69 -25.39
N ARG A 679 -2.22 4.52 -25.41
CA ARG A 679 -0.98 4.29 -24.68
C ARG A 679 0.20 5.09 -25.25
N ARG A 680 0.28 5.22 -26.58
CA ARG A 680 1.31 6.05 -27.24
C ARG A 680 1.11 7.54 -26.95
N LEU A 681 -0.13 8.02 -26.91
CA LEU A 681 -0.46 9.37 -26.47
C LEU A 681 -0.12 9.58 -25.00
N GLY A 682 -0.38 8.59 -24.13
CA GLY A 682 0.05 8.64 -22.72
C GLY A 682 1.57 8.78 -22.58
N ARG A 683 2.35 8.17 -23.47
CA ARG A 683 3.80 8.34 -23.52
C ARG A 683 4.22 9.73 -23.99
N LEU A 684 3.58 10.28 -25.02
CA LEU A 684 3.79 11.67 -25.43
C LEU A 684 3.50 12.62 -24.25
N PHE A 685 2.36 12.43 -23.61
CA PHE A 685 1.92 13.22 -22.46
C PHE A 685 2.88 13.12 -21.28
N ALA A 686 3.42 11.92 -20.98
CA ALA A 686 4.47 11.77 -19.98
C ALA A 686 5.68 12.67 -20.27
N GLY A 687 6.05 12.86 -21.53
CA GLY A 687 7.08 13.80 -21.95
C GLY A 687 6.79 15.25 -21.57
N LEU A 688 5.55 15.70 -21.72
CA LEU A 688 5.11 17.04 -21.32
C LEU A 688 5.03 17.20 -19.80
N LEU A 689 4.80 16.13 -19.04
CA LEU A 689 4.78 16.16 -17.57
C LEU A 689 6.18 16.20 -16.96
N LEU A 690 7.17 15.61 -17.64
CA LEU A 690 8.55 15.55 -17.14
C LEU A 690 9.14 16.95 -16.99
N GLY A 691 9.58 17.29 -15.78
CA GLY A 691 10.28 18.55 -15.48
C GLY A 691 9.40 19.79 -15.37
N ASN A 692 8.07 19.66 -15.49
CA ASN A 692 7.16 20.80 -15.42
C ASN A 692 6.48 20.92 -14.04
N ALA A 693 6.42 22.16 -13.53
CA ALA A 693 5.79 22.47 -12.25
C ALA A 693 4.26 22.66 -12.33
N LEU A 694 3.70 22.71 -13.55
CA LEU A 694 2.26 22.71 -13.77
C LEU A 694 1.70 21.29 -13.59
N GLY A 695 0.76 21.12 -12.68
CA GLY A 695 -0.03 19.90 -12.54
C GLY A 695 -1.28 19.95 -13.43
N ILE A 696 -1.94 18.81 -13.61
CA ILE A 696 -3.18 18.72 -14.37
C ILE A 696 -4.13 17.69 -13.76
N GLN A 697 -5.42 18.00 -13.80
CA GLN A 697 -6.54 17.13 -13.48
C GLN A 697 -7.57 17.23 -14.60
N ALA A 698 -8.10 16.11 -15.06
CA ALA A 698 -9.15 16.08 -16.08
C ALA A 698 -10.51 15.75 -15.46
N GLU A 699 -11.54 16.55 -15.75
CA GLU A 699 -12.90 16.31 -15.25
C GLU A 699 -13.92 16.29 -16.36
N TRP A 700 -14.97 15.51 -16.11
CA TRP A 700 -16.07 15.38 -17.05
C TRP A 700 -16.94 16.62 -17.03
N LEU A 701 -17.18 17.20 -18.20
CA LEU A 701 -18.12 18.29 -18.42
C LEU A 701 -19.36 17.77 -19.16
N SER A 702 -20.55 18.21 -18.74
CA SER A 702 -21.77 17.82 -19.43
C SER A 702 -21.83 18.39 -20.85
N THR A 703 -22.43 17.65 -21.79
CA THR A 703 -22.56 18.10 -23.18
C THR A 703 -23.26 19.46 -23.30
N HIS A 704 -24.23 19.73 -22.41
CA HIS A 704 -24.92 21.03 -22.37
C HIS A 704 -24.04 22.19 -21.89
N ALA A 705 -22.98 21.91 -21.14
CA ALA A 705 -22.01 22.92 -20.70
C ALA A 705 -20.80 23.02 -21.66
N ASN A 706 -20.59 22.03 -22.54
CA ASN A 706 -19.46 21.95 -23.47
C ASN A 706 -19.64 22.74 -24.77
N VAL A 707 -20.67 23.60 -24.85
CA VAL A 707 -21.14 24.23 -26.11
C VAL A 707 -20.06 25.04 -26.83
N ILE A 708 -19.26 25.81 -26.10
CA ILE A 708 -18.20 26.63 -26.72
C ILE A 708 -17.11 25.73 -27.32
N ALA A 709 -16.67 24.70 -26.58
CA ALA A 709 -15.63 23.80 -27.07
C ALA A 709 -16.11 22.99 -28.28
N ASP A 710 -17.36 22.52 -28.26
CA ASP A 710 -18.00 21.81 -29.38
C ASP A 710 -18.09 22.69 -30.64
N ASP A 711 -18.51 23.96 -30.50
CA ASP A 711 -18.56 24.88 -31.64
C ASP A 711 -17.15 25.21 -32.19
N VAL A 712 -16.15 25.35 -31.32
CA VAL A 712 -14.75 25.55 -31.74
C VAL A 712 -14.22 24.31 -32.46
N SER A 713 -14.55 23.09 -32.00
CA SER A 713 -14.07 21.83 -32.60
C SER A 713 -14.68 21.55 -33.98
N ARG A 714 -15.84 22.15 -34.28
CA ARG A 714 -16.63 21.93 -35.52
C ARG A 714 -16.49 23.04 -36.56
N LEU A 715 -15.57 23.97 -36.39
CA LEU A 715 -15.35 25.06 -37.35
C LEU A 715 -15.08 24.52 -38.75
N ARG A 716 -15.67 25.17 -39.76
CA ARG A 716 -15.50 24.80 -41.17
C ARG A 716 -14.87 25.94 -41.95
N LYS A 717 -14.03 25.59 -42.93
CA LYS A 717 -13.49 26.55 -43.90
C LYS A 717 -14.62 27.09 -44.77
N GLN A 718 -14.67 28.40 -44.95
CA GLN A 718 -15.44 29.07 -45.99
C GLN A 718 -14.45 29.54 -47.07
N ASN A 719 -14.64 29.09 -48.32
CA ASN A 719 -13.75 29.41 -49.44
C ASN A 719 -12.25 29.11 -49.19
N GLY A 720 -11.96 28.04 -48.44
CA GLY A 720 -10.58 27.61 -48.13
C GLY A 720 -9.94 28.31 -46.92
N THR A 721 -10.57 29.36 -46.38
CA THR A 721 -10.12 30.09 -45.19
C THR A 721 -11.08 29.90 -44.02
N TYR A 722 -10.57 30.00 -42.80
CA TYR A 722 -11.43 30.02 -41.61
C TYR A 722 -11.85 31.45 -41.29
N ASP A 723 -13.16 31.68 -41.28
CA ASP A 723 -13.73 32.90 -40.73
C ASP A 723 -14.11 32.66 -39.26
N TYR A 724 -13.39 33.31 -38.34
CA TYR A 724 -13.64 33.21 -36.91
C TYR A 724 -14.56 34.33 -36.39
N SER A 725 -14.95 35.29 -37.24
CA SER A 725 -15.78 36.43 -36.82
C SER A 725 -17.11 35.99 -36.23
N GLN A 726 -17.77 34.98 -36.84
CA GLN A 726 -19.03 34.41 -36.34
C GLN A 726 -18.86 33.74 -34.97
N LEU A 727 -17.77 32.99 -34.77
CA LEU A 727 -17.48 32.35 -33.48
C LEU A 727 -17.28 33.40 -32.39
N LEU A 728 -16.45 34.41 -32.67
CA LEU A 728 -16.15 35.49 -31.74
C LEU A 728 -17.38 36.38 -31.46
N SER A 729 -18.26 36.57 -32.45
CA SER A 729 -19.54 37.27 -32.26
C SER A 729 -20.52 36.46 -31.40
N ARG A 730 -20.57 35.14 -31.58
CA ARG A 730 -21.46 34.25 -30.83
C ARG A 730 -21.00 34.06 -29.38
N TYR A 731 -19.68 34.06 -29.15
CA TYR A 731 -19.08 33.89 -27.83
C TYR A 731 -18.19 35.08 -27.47
N PRO A 732 -18.77 36.17 -26.94
CA PRO A 732 -18.03 37.37 -26.53
C PRO A 732 -16.88 37.08 -25.55
N ALA A 733 -16.99 36.03 -24.73
CA ALA A 733 -15.92 35.59 -23.82
C ALA A 733 -14.59 35.31 -24.57
N LEU A 734 -14.65 34.79 -25.80
CA LEU A 734 -13.48 34.49 -26.63
C LEU A 734 -12.85 35.72 -27.27
N GLN A 735 -13.58 36.85 -27.38
CA GLN A 735 -13.03 38.09 -27.93
C GLN A 735 -11.88 38.64 -27.07
N SER A 736 -11.94 38.38 -25.76
CA SER A 736 -10.88 38.75 -24.81
C SER A 736 -9.70 37.76 -24.78
N CYS A 737 -9.78 36.68 -25.56
CA CYS A 737 -8.79 35.59 -25.57
C CYS A 737 -7.89 35.65 -26.82
N ARG A 738 -6.61 35.33 -26.64
CA ARG A 738 -5.65 35.20 -27.73
C ARG A 738 -5.75 33.83 -28.38
N ARG A 739 -5.60 33.78 -29.69
CA ARG A 739 -5.57 32.51 -30.40
C ARG A 739 -4.20 31.85 -30.28
N PHE A 740 -4.13 30.72 -29.58
CA PHE A 740 -2.97 29.84 -29.60
C PHE A 740 -2.97 28.99 -30.87
N ARG A 741 -1.82 28.95 -31.54
CA ARG A 741 -1.54 28.10 -32.70
C ARG A 741 -0.55 27.02 -32.25
N PRO A 742 -1.00 25.77 -32.05
CA PRO A 742 -0.09 24.67 -31.76
C PRO A 742 1.00 24.58 -32.85
N SER A 743 2.24 24.31 -32.47
CA SER A 743 3.35 24.27 -33.43
C SER A 743 3.25 23.07 -34.36
N ASP A 744 3.81 23.22 -35.57
CA ASP A 744 3.90 22.11 -36.52
C ASP A 744 4.67 20.91 -35.95
N ALA A 745 5.66 21.16 -35.09
CA ALA A 745 6.39 20.12 -34.38
C ALA A 745 5.46 19.30 -33.46
N LEU A 746 4.67 19.96 -32.60
CA LEU A 746 3.72 19.31 -31.71
C LEU A 746 2.66 18.52 -32.50
N LEU A 747 2.05 19.16 -33.49
CA LEU A 747 1.01 18.56 -34.33
C LEU A 747 1.54 17.39 -35.17
N SER A 748 2.77 17.46 -35.65
CA SER A 748 3.43 16.36 -36.38
C SER A 748 3.72 15.17 -35.48
N MET A 749 4.17 15.40 -34.24
CA MET A 749 4.37 14.31 -33.28
C MET A 749 3.05 13.61 -32.94
N ILE A 750 1.99 14.38 -32.67
CA ILE A 750 0.65 13.85 -32.43
C ILE A 750 0.16 13.08 -33.66
N SER A 751 0.25 13.66 -34.86
CA SER A 751 -0.20 13.03 -36.10
C SER A 751 0.55 11.72 -36.38
N ASN A 752 1.85 11.66 -36.11
CA ASN A 752 2.64 10.44 -36.23
C ASN A 752 2.21 9.36 -35.24
N VAL A 753 1.82 9.73 -34.01
CA VAL A 753 1.22 8.78 -33.06
C VAL A 753 -0.11 8.25 -33.60
N LEU A 754 -0.98 9.14 -34.08
CA LEU A 754 -2.32 8.80 -34.56
C LEU A 754 -2.32 7.92 -35.82
N VAL A 755 -1.45 8.23 -36.78
CA VAL A 755 -1.43 7.60 -38.11
C VAL A 755 -0.45 6.43 -38.16
N ASN A 756 0.74 6.58 -37.56
CA ASN A 756 1.84 5.63 -37.69
C ASN A 756 2.07 4.79 -36.42
N ASN A 757 1.26 4.97 -35.37
CA ASN A 757 1.47 4.36 -34.05
C ASN A 757 2.89 4.62 -33.51
N ALA A 758 3.46 5.79 -33.84
CA ALA A 758 4.81 6.16 -33.45
C ALA A 758 4.98 6.12 -31.92
N LEU A 759 6.20 5.85 -31.48
CA LEU A 759 6.58 5.83 -30.08
C LEU A 759 7.48 7.04 -29.77
N PRO A 760 6.90 8.21 -29.43
CA PRO A 760 7.70 9.40 -29.14
C PRO A 760 8.62 9.14 -27.95
N ASP A 761 9.76 9.81 -27.90
CA ASP A 761 10.68 9.75 -26.76
C ASP A 761 10.33 10.84 -25.72
N PRO A 762 9.79 10.48 -24.54
CA PRO A 762 9.49 11.44 -23.49
C PRO A 762 10.67 12.33 -23.09
N LEU A 763 11.91 11.83 -23.15
CA LEU A 763 13.09 12.63 -22.76
C LEU A 763 13.44 13.71 -23.78
N VAL A 764 13.06 13.54 -25.04
CA VAL A 764 13.20 14.57 -26.06
C VAL A 764 12.11 15.62 -25.86
N LEU A 765 10.88 15.18 -25.63
CA LEU A 765 9.73 16.05 -25.36
C LEU A 765 9.92 16.91 -24.11
N SER A 766 10.51 16.35 -23.05
CA SER A 766 10.73 17.07 -21.79
C SER A 766 11.78 18.18 -21.87
N ARG A 767 12.53 18.24 -22.98
CA ARG A 767 13.55 19.28 -23.24
C ARG A 767 13.04 20.35 -24.21
N LEU A 768 11.80 20.25 -24.65
CA LEU A 768 11.18 21.26 -25.48
C LEU A 768 10.84 22.48 -24.64
N GLU A 769 11.36 23.64 -25.05
CA GLU A 769 10.96 24.91 -24.46
C GLU A 769 9.47 25.17 -24.70
N PRO A 770 8.72 25.77 -23.77
CA PRO A 770 7.30 26.06 -23.96
C PRO A 770 6.99 26.82 -25.26
N THR A 771 7.89 27.70 -25.71
CA THR A 771 7.79 28.43 -26.99
C THR A 771 7.81 27.54 -28.23
N THR A 772 8.34 26.32 -28.13
CA THR A 772 8.31 25.34 -29.23
C THR A 772 6.98 24.59 -29.33
N LEU A 773 6.09 24.72 -28.33
CA LEU A 773 4.78 24.07 -28.31
C LEU A 773 3.75 24.81 -29.17
N GLY A 774 3.97 26.11 -29.44
CA GLY A 774 3.09 26.91 -30.28
C GLY A 774 3.39 28.40 -30.20
N SER A 775 2.48 29.21 -30.73
CA SER A 775 2.60 30.67 -30.74
C SER A 775 1.22 31.33 -30.60
N PHE A 776 1.18 32.59 -30.13
CA PHE A 776 -0.02 33.40 -30.36
C PHE A 776 -0.03 33.86 -31.82
N GLY A 777 -1.19 33.72 -32.47
CA GLY A 777 -1.39 34.33 -33.78
C GLY A 777 -1.31 35.85 -33.68
N SER A 778 -0.59 36.45 -34.64
CA SER A 778 -0.71 37.89 -34.96
C SER A 778 -2.14 38.24 -35.34
#